data_AF-A0A442WU80-F1
#
_entry.id   AF-A0A442WU80-F1
#
_cell.length_a   1.000
_cell.length_b   1.000
_cell.length_c   1.000
_cell.angle_alpha   90.00
_cell.angle_beta   90.00
_cell.angle_gamma   90.00
#
_symmetry.space_group_name_H-M   'P 1'
#
loop_
_entity.id
_entity.type
_entity.pdbx_description
1 polymer ?
#
loop_
_entity_poly.entity_id
_entity_poly.type
_entity_poly.pdbx_seq_one_letter_code
_entity_poly.pdbx_strand_id
1 'polypeptide(L)'
;MWIRRTFSTMLASQLRLRLRPFEVGDWSASAVVVVPHPDDEMLGCGGVAAKRLPRGPRSVLFLSPMAPSPHRDLRHPETLRTREAGAIEAVHRLGASESVTFLRLPGGAANHHVHEITNAVVSMLKSWRPRSVFVNYAKDPTSDRVAVNAAVRAALRAYGRPVAVLEYPVWIGTIASSTPNSLAYLGDVIGVTREALAAHARRCSAWRTKMNGGRCRTCQGEISSGGRWPTTKCSHAAKSTFSMFGRLIAVLVIGYTLASCEAARGQGPPEEILQSGLVFERKEIAPYSGDVKLVGDIDGDSRLDFVLGGFPEDAMSWWRWPDLVHTVIARPRVEFTTDGVLADIDGDGDPDIVTADGSDAVNLVWFENPRPNDNPTHGPSWKGREIGAVGSWGKDIKAADFDGDGLVDIVVRAPGEVMIFFQESPSSWTRVGLFFFNFGEEGMAIGDIDGDADVDLVLHGVWASNPGAAAARDPALWRSYEVGPFNPAFKALVTDLDQDGRADILTSSSEHTDDVAWFQPLAGPTGRWIRHVIQPSVAGAHTLQAADMDGDGDNDVVVGQMHTTEERKLAIHYNVDGRGTRWARQVIDDVGLHNGVVADVDRDGDFDIYGANWVGNPPVRVWINRLDPPASVRLDRWTYHRITNGHVRSFGIAFSAMDGDDLTDIISGPFWYRQPSESWNTEWERTRLAEGVDAVAALDLDGDGRGEVIAQRGGGRALHLVWLHAEDIEAHRFEEHGIGEVPAASHELGSQGHALAQVVKGGKPELAVSSGGGVFYFEIPDDPTVEPWPRTRICAEASDEGIAFADIDGDGLLDLVATTGDAKTVAWWRNPGDGSPDWELRHVGKVPEMVYPDRVAAADLDGDGRADIVVTEENGKADSAKAYWWHNPADSSSDWEQHEITSRGSLNSLSVSDMTGDGRPDLIMGEHRGALRLSSWHNLGGGRFIEQLVGEGMESHLGARTVDLDGDGDLDLVSIAWDAFEAIHVWRNDAVGKDADGDQKAR
;
A
#
# COMPACT_ATOMS: atom_id res chain seq x y z
N MET A 1 -27.97 -15.48 25.53
CA MET A 1 -27.15 -14.43 24.90
C MET A 1 -27.48 -13.03 25.40
N TRP A 2 -28.76 -12.64 25.47
CA TRP A 2 -29.19 -11.32 25.95
C TRP A 2 -28.71 -10.98 27.38
N ILE A 3 -28.96 -11.83 28.39
CA ILE A 3 -28.48 -11.64 29.78
C ILE A 3 -26.94 -11.51 29.87
N ARG A 4 -26.19 -12.20 28.99
CA ARG A 4 -24.71 -12.12 28.92
C ARG A 4 -24.23 -10.78 28.35
N ARG A 5 -24.91 -10.23 27.34
CA ARG A 5 -24.61 -8.91 26.77
C ARG A 5 -24.93 -7.82 27.79
N THR A 6 -26.13 -7.86 28.38
CA THR A 6 -26.60 -6.83 29.34
C THR A 6 -25.73 -6.75 30.59
N PHE A 7 -25.27 -7.88 31.16
CA PHE A 7 -24.38 -7.87 32.34
C PHE A 7 -22.95 -7.44 32.02
N SER A 8 -22.45 -7.76 30.81
CA SER A 8 -21.11 -7.36 30.37
C SER A 8 -21.05 -5.87 30.09
N THR A 9 -22.12 -5.30 29.51
CA THR A 9 -22.28 -3.84 29.39
C THR A 9 -22.38 -3.22 30.77
N MET A 10 -23.18 -3.76 31.70
CA MET A 10 -23.36 -3.20 33.04
C MET A 10 -22.08 -3.18 33.90
N LEU A 11 -21.22 -4.21 33.78
CA LEU A 11 -19.90 -4.27 34.46
C LEU A 11 -18.89 -3.30 33.83
N ALA A 12 -18.85 -3.22 32.50
CA ALA A 12 -18.02 -2.24 31.79
C ALA A 12 -18.47 -0.79 32.08
N SER A 13 -19.79 -0.56 32.19
CA SER A 13 -20.38 0.73 32.58
C SER A 13 -20.08 1.09 34.02
N GLN A 14 -20.19 0.15 34.97
CA GLN A 14 -19.85 0.40 36.38
C GLN A 14 -18.35 0.63 36.60
N LEU A 15 -17.49 -0.02 35.81
CA LEU A 15 -16.05 0.26 35.80
C LEU A 15 -15.78 1.64 35.17
N ARG A 16 -16.34 1.97 34.01
CA ARG A 16 -16.20 3.31 33.38
C ARG A 16 -16.70 4.46 34.26
N LEU A 17 -17.79 4.28 35.01
CA LEU A 17 -18.36 5.31 35.91
C LEU A 17 -17.53 5.60 37.17
N ARG A 18 -16.57 4.74 37.54
CA ARG A 18 -15.70 4.92 38.72
C ARG A 18 -14.25 5.22 38.37
N LEU A 19 -13.88 5.19 37.10
CA LEU A 19 -12.51 5.36 36.61
C LEU A 19 -12.40 6.72 35.93
N ARG A 20 -11.45 7.57 36.37
CA ARG A 20 -11.08 8.76 35.61
C ARG A 20 -10.12 8.36 34.48
N PRO A 21 -10.26 8.90 33.26
CA PRO A 21 -9.22 8.80 32.24
C PRO A 21 -7.91 9.38 32.78
N PHE A 22 -6.80 8.68 32.55
CA PHE A 22 -5.47 9.14 32.95
C PHE A 22 -4.68 9.51 31.69
N GLU A 23 -4.54 10.80 31.46
CA GLU A 23 -3.63 11.35 30.45
C GLU A 23 -2.24 11.48 31.06
N VAL A 24 -1.30 10.64 30.62
CA VAL A 24 0.11 10.94 30.80
C VAL A 24 0.41 12.06 29.79
N GLY A 25 0.66 13.27 30.29
CA GLY A 25 1.17 14.35 29.46
C GLY A 25 2.49 13.90 28.85
N ASP A 26 2.47 13.64 27.53
CA ASP A 26 3.57 13.19 26.66
C ASP A 26 3.84 11.66 26.63
N TRP A 27 3.16 10.97 25.69
CA TRP A 27 3.33 9.54 25.40
C TRP A 27 4.57 9.21 24.55
N SER A 28 5.29 10.22 24.04
CA SER A 28 6.48 10.06 23.18
C SER A 28 7.81 9.90 23.95
N ALA A 29 7.78 10.01 25.29
CA ALA A 29 8.98 10.00 26.10
C ALA A 29 9.57 8.59 26.34
N SER A 30 10.87 8.50 26.64
CA SER A 30 11.56 7.24 26.92
C SER A 30 11.10 6.56 28.22
N ALA A 31 11.03 5.22 28.22
CA ALA A 31 10.73 4.40 29.40
C ALA A 31 11.52 3.11 29.46
N VAL A 32 11.68 2.60 30.68
CA VAL A 32 12.19 1.25 30.96
C VAL A 32 11.06 0.37 31.51
N VAL A 33 10.94 -0.86 31.01
CA VAL A 33 9.92 -1.82 31.49
C VAL A 33 10.62 -2.98 32.19
N VAL A 34 10.24 -3.28 33.43
CA VAL A 34 10.84 -4.37 34.22
C VAL A 34 9.78 -5.43 34.47
N VAL A 35 10.02 -6.65 33.98
CA VAL A 35 9.11 -7.79 34.10
C VAL A 35 9.75 -8.94 34.89
N PRO A 36 9.06 -9.46 35.93
CA PRO A 36 9.55 -10.57 36.74
C PRO A 36 9.68 -11.90 36.00
N HIS A 37 8.78 -12.22 35.06
CA HIS A 37 8.82 -13.49 34.32
C HIS A 37 8.42 -13.33 32.83
N PRO A 38 9.00 -14.12 31.91
CA PRO A 38 8.63 -14.16 30.49
C PRO A 38 7.25 -14.76 30.15
N ASP A 39 6.34 -14.88 31.12
CA ASP A 39 4.91 -15.13 30.91
C ASP A 39 4.02 -14.04 31.53
N ASP A 40 4.62 -13.09 32.26
CA ASP A 40 3.94 -11.97 32.90
C ASP A 40 3.77 -10.78 31.93
N GLU A 41 4.53 -10.74 30.82
CA GLU A 41 4.39 -9.74 29.76
C GLU A 41 3.04 -9.82 29.06
N MET A 42 2.48 -11.03 28.88
CA MET A 42 1.22 -11.23 28.14
C MET A 42 -0.03 -10.82 28.94
N LEU A 43 0.03 -10.85 30.27
CA LEU A 43 -1.14 -10.71 31.15
C LEU A 43 -1.29 -9.33 31.81
N GLY A 44 -0.28 -8.46 31.68
CA GLY A 44 -0.34 -7.11 32.24
C GLY A 44 0.49 -6.08 31.48
N CYS A 45 1.74 -6.40 31.15
CA CYS A 45 2.69 -5.45 30.57
C CYS A 45 2.51 -5.17 29.07
N GLY A 46 2.04 -6.16 28.32
CA GLY A 46 1.99 -6.12 26.85
C GLY A 46 1.05 -5.05 26.31
N GLY A 47 -0.11 -4.84 26.96
CA GLY A 47 -1.03 -3.78 26.57
C GLY A 47 -0.53 -2.36 26.87
N VAL A 48 0.25 -2.20 27.94
CA VAL A 48 0.86 -0.92 28.34
C VAL A 48 2.02 -0.57 27.39
N ALA A 49 2.84 -1.56 27.05
CA ALA A 49 3.94 -1.42 26.11
C ALA A 49 3.41 -1.12 24.70
N ALA A 50 2.44 -1.89 24.19
CA ALA A 50 1.86 -1.69 22.86
C ALA A 50 1.21 -0.31 22.65
N LYS A 51 0.65 0.30 23.70
CA LYS A 51 0.07 1.66 23.58
C LYS A 51 1.14 2.77 23.51
N ARG A 52 2.36 2.50 23.97
CA ARG A 52 3.47 3.47 24.04
C ARG A 52 4.44 3.36 22.85
N LEU A 53 4.55 2.17 22.27
CA LEU A 53 5.55 1.84 21.26
C LEU A 53 5.35 2.47 19.85
N PRO A 54 4.14 2.84 19.39
CA PRO A 54 3.96 3.43 18.06
C PRO A 54 4.45 4.88 17.87
N ARG A 55 5.01 5.59 18.87
CA ARG A 55 5.17 7.07 18.82
C ARG A 55 6.54 7.65 19.28
N GLY A 56 7.69 7.01 18.99
CA GLY A 56 9.04 7.63 19.12
C GLY A 56 10.08 6.86 19.98
N PRO A 57 11.38 7.26 19.97
CA PRO A 57 12.49 6.34 20.20
C PRO A 57 12.85 6.02 21.69
N ARG A 58 13.10 4.71 21.93
CA ARG A 58 14.03 4.04 22.90
C ARG A 58 13.69 3.98 24.43
N SER A 59 13.66 2.88 25.21
CA SER A 59 13.85 1.43 25.02
C SER A 59 13.41 0.58 26.26
N VAL A 60 12.67 -0.50 25.99
CA VAL A 60 12.96 -1.92 26.30
C VAL A 60 12.86 -2.53 27.72
N LEU A 61 12.29 -3.74 27.65
CA LEU A 61 11.94 -4.77 28.61
C LEU A 61 13.13 -5.55 29.20
N PHE A 62 13.14 -5.65 30.53
CA PHE A 62 14.02 -6.53 31.29
C PHE A 62 13.25 -7.75 31.81
N LEU A 63 13.77 -8.95 31.57
CA LEU A 63 13.13 -10.21 31.97
C LEU A 63 14.06 -11.05 32.86
N SER A 64 13.67 -11.32 34.11
CA SER A 64 14.37 -12.32 34.93
C SER A 64 13.61 -12.79 36.20
N PRO A 65 13.48 -14.11 36.50
CA PRO A 65 13.61 -15.27 35.61
C PRO A 65 12.58 -16.43 35.78
N MET A 66 12.79 -17.46 34.96
CA MET A 66 12.05 -18.69 34.67
C MET A 66 11.77 -19.67 35.83
N ALA A 67 10.49 -20.01 36.03
CA ALA A 67 10.01 -20.94 37.03
C ALA A 67 10.74 -22.31 37.10
N PRO A 68 11.05 -22.85 38.30
CA PRO A 68 11.17 -24.28 38.50
C PRO A 68 9.75 -24.86 38.60
N SER A 69 9.26 -25.47 37.52
CA SER A 69 8.27 -26.54 37.69
C SER A 69 9.00 -27.78 38.20
N PRO A 70 8.39 -28.65 39.03
CA PRO A 70 9.06 -29.84 39.57
C PRO A 70 9.37 -30.93 38.53
N HIS A 71 9.28 -30.64 37.23
CA HIS A 71 9.53 -31.59 36.15
C HIS A 71 11.01 -31.60 35.78
N ARG A 72 11.63 -32.78 35.89
CA ARG A 72 13.05 -33.05 35.68
C ARG A 72 13.58 -32.70 34.26
N ASP A 73 12.70 -32.48 33.28
CA ASP A 73 13.06 -32.29 31.86
C ASP A 73 13.36 -30.83 31.45
N LEU A 74 13.23 -29.86 32.36
CA LEU A 74 13.44 -28.43 32.04
C LEU A 74 14.89 -27.94 32.22
N ARG A 75 15.85 -28.86 32.26
CA ARG A 75 17.29 -28.54 32.34
C ARG A 75 17.98 -28.42 30.97
N HIS A 76 17.23 -28.60 29.87
CA HIS A 76 17.77 -28.59 28.52
C HIS A 76 17.94 -27.15 27.98
N PRO A 77 19.13 -26.77 27.48
CA PRO A 77 19.41 -25.44 26.90
C PRO A 77 18.46 -25.04 25.76
N GLU A 78 17.93 -26.01 25.02
CA GLU A 78 17.02 -25.79 23.88
C GLU A 78 15.65 -25.25 24.32
N THR A 79 15.14 -25.69 25.48
CA THR A 79 13.88 -25.19 26.05
C THR A 79 14.01 -23.75 26.56
N LEU A 80 15.22 -23.37 26.99
CA LEU A 80 15.55 -22.01 27.41
C LEU A 80 15.57 -21.04 26.23
N ARG A 81 16.28 -21.40 25.14
CA ARG A 81 16.31 -20.61 23.89
C ARG A 81 14.91 -20.42 23.30
N THR A 82 14.07 -21.45 23.36
CA THR A 82 12.70 -21.40 22.84
C THR A 82 11.80 -20.40 23.59
N ARG A 83 12.02 -20.21 24.91
CA ARG A 83 11.25 -19.25 25.71
C ARG A 83 11.73 -17.81 25.58
N GLU A 84 13.05 -17.59 25.55
CA GLU A 84 13.61 -16.26 25.28
C GLU A 84 13.19 -15.77 23.88
N ALA A 85 13.25 -16.65 22.87
CA ALA A 85 12.74 -16.35 21.52
C ALA A 85 11.23 -16.05 21.50
N GLY A 86 10.44 -16.70 22.37
CA GLY A 86 9.01 -16.42 22.51
C GLY A 86 8.72 -15.04 23.08
N ALA A 87 9.48 -14.61 24.08
CA ALA A 87 9.33 -13.30 24.70
C ALA A 87 9.83 -12.17 23.79
N ILE A 88 10.94 -12.38 23.07
CA ILE A 88 11.46 -11.42 22.08
C ILE A 88 10.42 -11.21 20.96
N GLU A 89 9.87 -12.28 20.41
CA GLU A 89 8.83 -12.22 19.37
C GLU A 89 7.56 -11.49 19.86
N ALA A 90 7.13 -11.75 21.10
CA ALA A 90 5.99 -11.05 21.68
C ALA A 90 6.27 -9.54 21.81
N VAL A 91 7.48 -9.15 22.19
CA VAL A 91 7.90 -7.74 22.26
C VAL A 91 7.96 -7.09 20.88
N HIS A 92 8.47 -7.79 19.86
CA HIS A 92 8.48 -7.32 18.47
C HIS A 92 7.07 -7.07 17.94
N ARG A 93 6.14 -8.00 18.14
CA ARG A 93 4.73 -7.85 17.72
C ARG A 93 3.99 -6.72 18.42
N LEU A 94 4.50 -6.27 19.57
CA LEU A 94 3.96 -5.12 20.29
C LEU A 94 4.61 -3.79 19.85
N GLY A 95 5.48 -3.81 18.83
CA GLY A 95 6.10 -2.63 18.22
C GLY A 95 7.42 -2.17 18.86
N ALA A 96 8.08 -3.00 19.68
CA ALA A 96 9.38 -2.67 20.28
C ALA A 96 10.54 -3.30 19.49
N SER A 97 11.46 -2.47 19.00
CA SER A 97 12.55 -2.86 18.09
C SER A 97 13.97 -2.87 18.69
N GLU A 98 14.17 -2.58 19.99
CA GLU A 98 15.51 -2.56 20.61
C GLU A 98 15.68 -3.54 21.82
N SER A 99 16.90 -3.61 22.40
CA SER A 99 17.57 -4.62 23.25
C SER A 99 16.85 -5.28 24.47
N VAL A 100 16.14 -6.41 24.28
CA VAL A 100 15.59 -7.20 25.41
C VAL A 100 16.72 -7.81 26.22
N THR A 101 16.78 -7.54 27.52
CA THR A 101 17.84 -8.06 28.40
C THR A 101 17.29 -9.10 29.36
N PHE A 102 17.88 -10.30 29.34
CA PHE A 102 17.57 -11.38 30.28
C PHE A 102 18.69 -11.52 31.33
N LEU A 103 18.41 -11.37 32.63
CA LEU A 103 19.43 -11.70 33.66
C LEU A 103 19.58 -13.21 33.89
N ARG A 104 18.63 -14.02 33.39
CA ARG A 104 18.69 -15.49 33.49
C ARG A 104 18.93 -16.02 34.91
N LEU A 105 18.36 -15.34 35.90
CA LEU A 105 18.39 -15.82 37.29
C LEU A 105 17.66 -17.19 37.41
N PRO A 106 17.74 -17.94 38.52
CA PRO A 106 16.87 -19.10 38.75
C PRO A 106 15.45 -18.66 39.20
N GLY A 107 14.38 -19.28 38.70
CA GLY A 107 13.02 -18.94 39.15
C GLY A 107 12.79 -19.20 40.64
N GLY A 108 12.02 -18.33 41.28
CA GLY A 108 11.81 -18.28 42.72
C GLY A 108 12.99 -17.71 43.50
N ALA A 109 14.07 -17.27 42.84
CA ALA A 109 15.28 -16.79 43.49
C ALA A 109 15.49 -15.27 43.39
N ALA A 110 14.57 -14.49 42.81
CA ALA A 110 14.79 -13.05 42.63
C ALA A 110 14.99 -12.32 43.98
N ASN A 111 14.43 -12.85 45.06
CA ASN A 111 14.64 -12.40 46.43
C ASN A 111 16.09 -12.54 46.93
N HIS A 112 16.88 -13.47 46.40
CA HIS A 112 18.30 -13.66 46.72
C HIS A 112 19.22 -12.82 45.81
N HIS A 113 18.68 -12.25 44.73
CA HIS A 113 19.41 -11.51 43.70
C HIS A 113 18.97 -10.03 43.61
N VAL A 114 18.35 -9.49 44.66
CA VAL A 114 17.85 -8.10 44.71
C VAL A 114 18.96 -7.09 44.38
N HIS A 115 20.19 -7.30 44.87
CA HIS A 115 21.33 -6.44 44.56
C HIS A 115 21.72 -6.46 43.08
N GLU A 116 21.66 -7.62 42.43
CA GLU A 116 21.98 -7.80 41.01
C GLU A 116 20.94 -7.13 40.11
N ILE A 117 19.65 -7.36 40.42
CA ILE A 117 18.51 -6.70 39.74
C ILE A 117 18.61 -5.18 39.93
N THR A 118 18.89 -4.72 41.15
CA THR A 118 19.04 -3.29 41.46
C THR A 118 20.17 -2.66 40.63
N ASN A 119 21.34 -3.30 40.57
CA ASN A 119 22.49 -2.78 39.83
C ASN A 119 22.23 -2.73 38.31
N ALA A 120 21.58 -3.76 37.76
CA ALA A 120 21.20 -3.78 36.35
C ALA A 120 20.25 -2.63 36.01
N VAL A 121 19.21 -2.41 36.82
CA VAL A 121 18.28 -1.30 36.64
C VAL A 121 18.98 0.05 36.82
N VAL A 122 19.87 0.23 37.81
CA VAL A 122 20.67 1.47 37.96
C VAL A 122 21.52 1.76 36.73
N SER A 123 22.18 0.74 36.16
CA SER A 123 22.99 0.87 34.95
C SER A 123 22.14 1.39 33.78
N MET A 124 20.95 0.81 33.59
CA MET A 124 20.01 1.24 32.54
C MET A 124 19.50 2.67 32.79
N LEU A 125 19.08 3.00 34.01
CA LEU A 125 18.63 4.36 34.34
C LEU A 125 19.72 5.40 34.06
N LYS A 126 20.99 5.08 34.34
CA LYS A 126 22.15 5.96 34.06
C LYS A 126 22.44 6.11 32.57
N SER A 127 22.41 5.00 31.83
CA SER A 127 22.71 4.99 30.40
C SER A 127 21.60 5.65 29.57
N TRP A 128 20.33 5.34 29.87
CA TRP A 128 19.20 5.71 29.02
C TRP A 128 18.42 6.93 29.50
N ARG A 129 18.57 7.31 30.79
CA ARG A 129 17.89 8.45 31.42
C ARG A 129 16.38 8.52 31.10
N PRO A 130 15.59 7.47 31.39
CA PRO A 130 14.18 7.41 31.01
C PRO A 130 13.32 8.39 31.80
N ARG A 131 12.23 8.86 31.19
CA ARG A 131 11.23 9.71 31.86
C ARG A 131 10.28 8.89 32.75
N SER A 132 10.11 7.60 32.47
CA SER A 132 9.31 6.68 33.29
C SER A 132 9.87 5.26 33.40
N VAL A 133 9.44 4.54 34.43
CA VAL A 133 9.70 3.11 34.64
C VAL A 133 8.39 2.38 34.89
N PHE A 134 8.18 1.27 34.20
CA PHE A 134 7.08 0.33 34.46
C PHE A 134 7.57 -0.87 35.26
N VAL A 135 6.84 -1.25 36.30
CA VAL A 135 7.16 -2.40 37.15
C VAL A 135 5.88 -3.09 37.63
N ASN A 136 5.94 -4.38 37.95
CA ASN A 136 4.78 -5.11 38.46
C ASN A 136 4.24 -4.46 39.74
N TYR A 137 2.95 -4.65 40.03
CA TYR A 137 2.30 -4.10 41.22
C TYR A 137 2.99 -4.54 42.52
N ALA A 138 3.26 -3.59 43.43
CA ALA A 138 4.02 -3.84 44.65
C ALA A 138 3.36 -4.85 45.62
N LYS A 139 2.05 -5.06 45.54
CA LYS A 139 1.32 -6.02 46.38
C LYS A 139 0.96 -7.33 45.67
N ASP A 140 1.55 -7.61 44.50
CA ASP A 140 1.43 -8.93 43.90
C ASP A 140 2.15 -9.96 44.81
N PRO A 141 1.45 -11.00 45.31
CA PRO A 141 1.90 -11.79 46.46
C PRO A 141 3.03 -12.79 46.16
N THR A 142 3.53 -12.85 44.93
CA THR A 142 4.58 -13.81 44.55
C THR A 142 5.97 -13.28 44.92
N SER A 143 6.79 -14.15 45.53
CA SER A 143 8.12 -13.79 46.07
C SER A 143 9.01 -13.05 45.05
N ASP A 144 9.03 -13.49 43.79
CA ASP A 144 9.84 -12.85 42.75
C ASP A 144 9.31 -11.47 42.35
N ARG A 145 7.99 -11.31 42.25
CA ARG A 145 7.37 -10.02 41.89
C ARG A 145 7.53 -8.99 43.01
N VAL A 146 7.44 -9.41 44.28
CA VAL A 146 7.77 -8.55 45.43
C VAL A 146 9.24 -8.12 45.37
N ALA A 147 10.16 -9.05 45.12
CA ALA A 147 11.59 -8.77 45.06
C ALA A 147 11.97 -7.84 43.90
N VAL A 148 11.39 -8.04 42.71
CA VAL A 148 11.64 -7.19 41.52
C VAL A 148 11.12 -5.77 41.73
N ASN A 149 9.90 -5.59 42.25
CA ASN A 149 9.39 -4.25 42.56
C ASN A 149 10.28 -3.54 43.60
N ALA A 150 10.67 -4.24 44.67
CA ALA A 150 11.56 -3.69 45.68
C ALA A 150 12.94 -3.29 45.10
N ALA A 151 13.51 -4.10 44.21
CA ALA A 151 14.76 -3.83 43.52
C ALA A 151 14.69 -2.60 42.62
N VAL A 152 13.62 -2.45 41.82
CA VAL A 152 13.40 -1.26 40.99
C VAL A 152 13.29 0.01 41.84
N ARG A 153 12.56 -0.05 42.96
CA ARG A 153 12.45 1.07 43.90
C ARG A 153 13.79 1.41 44.55
N ALA A 154 14.64 0.42 44.85
CA ALA A 154 16.00 0.65 45.34
C ALA A 154 16.87 1.29 44.26
N ALA A 155 16.75 0.86 43.00
CA ALA A 155 17.49 1.41 41.88
C ALA A 155 17.15 2.88 41.63
N LEU A 156 15.86 3.24 41.71
CA LEU A 156 15.41 4.63 41.58
C LEU A 156 15.97 5.54 42.69
N ARG A 157 16.04 5.05 43.94
CA ARG A 157 16.70 5.78 45.04
C ARG A 157 18.19 6.00 44.78
N ALA A 158 18.87 4.99 44.23
CA ALA A 158 20.29 5.07 43.88
C ALA A 158 20.56 5.93 42.62
N TYR A 159 19.56 6.08 41.74
CA TYR A 159 19.65 6.90 40.53
C TYR A 159 19.62 8.41 40.84
N GLY A 160 18.90 8.82 41.89
CA GLY A 160 18.95 10.19 42.42
C GLY A 160 18.31 11.27 41.54
N ARG A 161 17.54 10.89 40.51
CA ARG A 161 16.76 11.79 39.64
C ARG A 161 15.27 11.42 39.65
N PRO A 162 14.36 12.41 39.49
CA PRO A 162 12.93 12.14 39.41
C PRO A 162 12.58 11.37 38.13
N VAL A 163 11.91 10.24 38.28
CA VAL A 163 11.40 9.38 37.19
C VAL A 163 10.00 8.93 37.57
N ALA A 164 9.04 9.00 36.64
CA ALA A 164 7.68 8.55 36.91
C ALA A 164 7.62 7.02 37.02
N VAL A 165 7.05 6.49 38.11
CA VAL A 165 6.92 5.04 38.34
C VAL A 165 5.48 4.61 38.10
N LEU A 166 5.31 3.63 37.21
CA LEU A 166 4.01 3.13 36.80
C LEU A 166 3.93 1.63 37.14
N GLU A 167 2.87 1.23 37.83
CA GLU A 167 2.69 -0.15 38.27
C GLU A 167 1.62 -0.87 37.45
N TYR A 168 1.90 -2.07 36.96
CA TYR A 168 0.94 -2.90 36.23
C TYR A 168 0.58 -4.18 37.01
N PRO A 169 -0.69 -4.60 37.02
CA PRO A 169 -1.10 -5.85 37.64
C PRO A 169 -0.80 -7.05 36.74
N VAL A 170 -0.37 -8.17 37.33
CA VAL A 170 -0.21 -9.45 36.62
C VAL A 170 -1.36 -10.41 36.95
N TRP A 171 -1.76 -10.49 38.24
CA TRP A 171 -2.92 -11.27 38.67
C TRP A 171 -4.06 -10.37 39.14
N ILE A 172 -5.10 -10.26 38.31
CA ILE A 172 -6.25 -9.36 38.51
C ILE A 172 -7.09 -9.73 39.75
N GLY A 173 -7.12 -11.02 40.13
CA GLY A 173 -7.89 -11.51 41.29
C GLY A 173 -7.47 -10.91 42.64
N THR A 174 -6.26 -10.37 42.73
CA THR A 174 -5.69 -9.76 43.94
C THR A 174 -6.04 -8.28 44.12
N ILE A 175 -6.62 -7.62 43.10
CA ILE A 175 -6.97 -6.19 43.11
C ILE A 175 -8.28 -5.93 43.87
N ALA A 176 -9.15 -6.94 44.01
CA ALA A 176 -10.48 -6.81 44.60
C ALA A 176 -10.50 -6.53 46.13
N SER A 177 -9.34 -6.33 46.77
CA SER A 177 -9.23 -6.12 48.22
C SER A 177 -8.44 -4.87 48.65
N SER A 178 -8.09 -3.93 47.75
CA SER A 178 -7.38 -2.71 48.16
C SER A 178 -7.78 -1.41 47.42
N THR A 179 -7.41 -0.28 48.04
CA THR A 179 -8.04 1.06 47.97
C THR A 179 -7.98 1.82 46.63
N PRO A 180 -8.85 2.84 46.43
CA PRO A 180 -9.24 3.39 45.11
C PRO A 180 -8.17 4.14 44.30
N ASN A 181 -7.03 4.52 44.88
CA ASN A 181 -6.11 5.48 44.25
C ASN A 181 -5.06 4.86 43.30
N SER A 182 -5.30 3.65 42.78
CA SER A 182 -4.37 2.98 41.83
C SER A 182 -5.06 2.35 40.60
N LEU A 183 -6.30 2.74 40.33
CA LEU A 183 -7.14 2.17 39.27
C LEU A 183 -7.37 3.19 38.15
N ALA A 184 -6.48 3.20 37.16
CA ALA A 184 -6.63 4.05 35.97
C ALA A 184 -6.26 3.38 34.63
N TYR A 185 -5.96 2.07 34.60
CA TYR A 185 -5.30 1.45 33.43
C TYR A 185 -5.95 0.17 32.88
N LEU A 186 -7.07 -0.31 33.43
CA LEU A 186 -7.58 -1.66 33.09
C LEU A 186 -8.44 -1.76 31.81
N GLY A 187 -8.98 -0.65 31.29
CA GLY A 187 -9.86 -0.69 30.11
C GLY A 187 -9.14 -1.09 28.83
N ASP A 188 -7.98 -0.48 28.58
CA ASP A 188 -7.20 -0.68 27.36
C ASP A 188 -6.39 -1.99 27.40
N VAL A 189 -5.97 -2.42 28.60
CA VAL A 189 -5.23 -3.67 28.80
C VAL A 189 -6.06 -4.89 28.42
N ILE A 190 -7.38 -4.89 28.64
CA ILE A 190 -8.23 -6.06 28.36
C ILE A 190 -8.37 -6.32 26.85
N GLY A 191 -8.45 -5.27 26.03
CA GLY A 191 -8.54 -5.40 24.57
C GLY A 191 -7.27 -6.03 23.97
N VAL A 192 -6.11 -5.49 24.34
CA VAL A 192 -4.81 -5.96 23.84
C VAL A 192 -4.40 -7.31 24.43
N THR A 193 -4.79 -7.61 25.69
CA THR A 193 -4.62 -8.95 26.27
C THR A 193 -5.37 -10.02 25.47
N ARG A 194 -6.51 -9.66 24.84
CA ARG A 194 -7.30 -10.55 23.98
C ARG A 194 -6.53 -10.95 22.71
N GLU A 195 -5.83 -10.00 22.11
CA GLU A 195 -5.01 -10.20 20.90
C GLU A 195 -3.73 -11.00 21.20
N ALA A 196 -3.05 -10.67 22.30
CA ALA A 196 -1.88 -11.39 22.77
C ALA A 196 -2.20 -12.86 23.09
N LEU A 197 -3.31 -13.13 23.79
CA LEU A 197 -3.77 -14.50 24.07
C LEU A 197 -4.14 -15.28 22.80
N ALA A 198 -4.72 -14.62 21.79
CA ALA A 198 -5.00 -15.23 20.49
C ALA A 198 -3.70 -15.62 19.76
N ALA A 199 -2.65 -14.80 19.84
CA ALA A 199 -1.33 -15.11 19.28
C ALA A 199 -0.65 -16.30 19.99
N HIS A 200 -0.77 -16.40 21.32
CA HIS A 200 -0.24 -17.54 22.08
C HIS A 200 -0.98 -18.85 21.76
N ALA A 201 -2.30 -18.78 21.57
CA ALA A 201 -3.13 -19.93 21.18
C ALA A 201 -2.74 -20.48 19.80
N ARG A 202 -2.46 -19.59 18.82
CA ARG A 202 -1.96 -19.95 17.48
C ARG A 202 -0.61 -20.69 17.49
N ARG A 203 0.21 -20.51 18.53
CA ARG A 203 1.52 -21.16 18.66
C ARG A 203 1.45 -22.52 19.36
N CYS A 204 0.51 -22.71 20.29
CA CYS A 204 0.27 -24.01 20.91
C CYS A 204 -0.25 -25.07 19.91
N SER A 205 -0.94 -24.65 18.84
CA SER A 205 -1.32 -25.54 17.74
C SER A 205 -0.12 -25.93 16.88
N ALA A 206 0.76 -25.00 16.53
CA ALA A 206 1.98 -25.23 15.76
C ALA A 206 2.98 -26.18 16.46
N TRP A 207 2.99 -26.23 17.79
CA TRP A 207 3.83 -27.16 18.55
C TRP A 207 3.33 -28.62 18.53
N ARG A 208 2.04 -28.87 18.24
CA ARG A 208 1.52 -30.23 18.07
C ARG A 208 1.84 -30.82 16.71
N THR A 209 1.94 -29.98 15.67
CA THR A 209 2.21 -30.43 14.30
C THR A 209 3.66 -30.92 14.11
N LYS A 210 4.62 -30.43 14.90
CA LYS A 210 6.02 -30.90 14.89
C LYS A 210 6.27 -32.27 15.54
N MET A 211 5.27 -32.95 16.12
CA MET A 211 5.42 -34.33 16.65
C MET A 211 4.92 -35.43 15.71
N ASN A 212 4.35 -35.10 14.53
CA ASN A 212 3.73 -36.09 13.64
C ASN A 212 4.68 -36.70 12.57
N GLY A 213 5.98 -36.49 12.66
CA GLY A 213 6.97 -37.12 11.77
C GLY A 213 8.14 -37.72 12.54
N GLY A 214 8.01 -38.96 13.02
CA GLY A 214 9.13 -39.70 13.60
C GLY A 214 8.74 -40.63 14.76
N ARG A 215 8.78 -41.94 14.51
CA ARG A 215 8.46 -42.99 15.49
C ARG A 215 9.38 -42.92 16.71
N CYS A 216 8.87 -42.52 17.88
CA CYS A 216 9.51 -42.77 19.16
C CYS A 216 8.67 -43.76 19.99
N ARG A 217 9.28 -44.89 20.34
CA ARG A 217 8.67 -46.05 21.01
C ARG A 217 8.53 -45.81 22.53
N THR A 218 7.41 -45.29 23.00
CA THR A 218 7.06 -45.36 24.44
C THR A 218 5.57 -45.52 24.75
N CYS A 219 4.68 -45.62 23.76
CA CYS A 219 3.25 -45.83 23.99
C CYS A 219 2.78 -47.17 23.42
N GLN A 220 3.05 -48.26 24.14
CA GLN A 220 2.17 -49.42 24.17
C GLN A 220 1.74 -49.64 25.62
N GLY A 221 0.43 -49.54 25.86
CA GLY A 221 -0.17 -49.68 27.19
C GLY A 221 -1.64 -49.26 27.20
N GLU A 222 -2.48 -50.11 26.60
CA GLU A 222 -3.89 -50.38 26.90
C GLU A 222 -4.91 -49.23 27.07
N ILE A 223 -5.89 -49.27 26.16
CA ILE A 223 -7.25 -48.79 26.38
C ILE A 223 -7.87 -49.66 27.48
N SER A 224 -8.03 -49.10 28.68
CA SER A 224 -9.08 -49.55 29.60
C SER A 224 -9.61 -48.40 30.46
N SER A 225 -10.90 -48.47 30.69
CA SER A 225 -11.77 -47.59 31.45
C SER A 225 -11.23 -47.10 32.81
N GLY A 226 -11.46 -45.81 33.10
CA GLY A 226 -11.57 -45.29 34.47
C GLY A 226 -10.27 -44.91 35.16
N GLY A 227 -9.81 -43.66 35.00
CA GLY A 227 -8.71 -43.12 35.80
C GLY A 227 -8.32 -41.69 35.41
N ARG A 228 -8.27 -40.79 36.38
CA ARG A 228 -7.90 -39.36 36.23
C ARG A 228 -6.51 -39.19 35.61
N TRP A 229 -6.39 -38.34 34.59
CA TRP A 229 -5.12 -37.70 34.22
C TRP A 229 -4.91 -36.40 35.05
N PRO A 230 -3.68 -36.13 35.55
CA PRO A 230 -3.38 -34.91 36.29
C PRO A 230 -3.22 -33.73 35.32
N THR A 231 -4.08 -32.74 35.51
CA THR A 231 -4.08 -31.43 34.85
C THR A 231 -2.71 -30.74 34.89
N THR A 232 -2.24 -30.31 33.72
CA THR A 232 -1.22 -29.28 33.53
C THR A 232 -1.69 -27.91 34.07
N LYS A 233 -0.72 -27.04 34.37
CA LYS A 233 -0.71 -25.85 35.24
C LYS A 233 -1.88 -24.82 35.24
N CYS A 234 -2.93 -24.95 34.44
CA CYS A 234 -4.13 -24.10 34.56
C CYS A 234 -5.02 -24.42 35.78
N SER A 235 -4.80 -25.55 36.49
CA SER A 235 -5.66 -25.99 37.59
C SER A 235 -5.20 -25.62 39.00
N HIS A 236 -4.03 -24.99 39.18
CA HIS A 236 -3.52 -24.67 40.51
C HIS A 236 -4.08 -23.36 41.11
N ALA A 237 -4.86 -22.59 40.35
CA ALA A 237 -5.61 -21.44 40.88
C ALA A 237 -6.84 -21.87 41.73
N ALA A 238 -7.17 -23.16 41.83
CA ALA A 238 -8.43 -23.64 42.42
C ALA A 238 -8.32 -24.20 43.84
N LYS A 239 -7.22 -23.99 44.58
CA LYS A 239 -7.03 -24.56 45.94
C LYS A 239 -6.81 -23.59 47.09
N SER A 240 -7.08 -22.29 46.92
CA SER A 240 -7.34 -21.40 48.04
C SER A 240 -8.81 -20.98 48.03
N THR A 241 -9.46 -21.11 49.17
CA THR A 241 -10.87 -20.80 49.46
C THR A 241 -11.38 -19.52 48.79
N PHE A 242 -12.15 -19.67 47.70
CA PHE A 242 -12.91 -18.58 47.06
C PHE A 242 -14.41 -18.87 47.09
N SER A 243 -15.20 -17.83 47.34
CA SER A 243 -16.66 -17.90 47.48
C SER A 243 -17.36 -18.24 46.15
N MET A 244 -18.64 -18.64 46.28
CA MET A 244 -19.51 -19.15 45.21
C MET A 244 -19.59 -18.23 43.96
N PHE A 245 -19.32 -16.93 44.10
CA PHE A 245 -19.29 -15.96 43.01
C PHE A 245 -18.09 -16.14 42.04
N GLY A 246 -16.95 -16.65 42.52
CA GLY A 246 -15.75 -16.87 41.70
C GLY A 246 -15.85 -18.07 40.74
N ARG A 247 -16.72 -19.05 41.04
CA ARG A 247 -16.89 -20.25 40.21
C ARG A 247 -17.66 -19.97 38.91
N LEU A 248 -18.55 -18.98 38.90
CA LEU A 248 -19.35 -18.64 37.71
C LEU A 248 -18.49 -17.99 36.61
N ILE A 249 -17.51 -17.17 37.00
CA ILE A 249 -16.58 -16.49 36.08
C ILE A 249 -15.59 -17.49 35.46
N ALA A 250 -15.08 -18.46 36.23
CA ALA A 250 -14.15 -19.47 35.74
C ALA A 250 -14.78 -20.44 34.71
N VAL A 251 -16.05 -20.81 34.88
CA VAL A 251 -16.79 -21.65 33.92
C VAL A 251 -17.12 -20.87 32.63
N LEU A 252 -17.31 -19.55 32.72
CA LEU A 252 -17.55 -18.68 31.57
C LEU A 252 -16.30 -18.45 30.70
N VAL A 253 -15.11 -18.41 31.30
CA VAL A 253 -13.83 -18.26 30.58
C VAL A 253 -13.45 -19.54 29.83
N ILE A 254 -13.64 -20.72 30.44
CA ILE A 254 -13.38 -22.02 29.80
C ILE A 254 -14.38 -22.31 28.66
N GLY A 255 -15.64 -21.88 28.82
CA GLY A 255 -16.64 -21.97 27.76
C GLY A 255 -16.34 -21.08 26.55
N TYR A 256 -15.62 -19.95 26.75
CA TYR A 256 -15.18 -19.06 25.67
C TYR A 256 -13.97 -19.64 24.92
N THR A 257 -13.10 -20.40 25.58
CA THR A 257 -11.91 -21.01 24.96
C THR A 257 -12.24 -22.22 24.09
N LEU A 258 -13.27 -23.01 24.43
CA LEU A 258 -13.70 -24.16 23.62
C LEU A 258 -14.37 -23.74 22.30
N ALA A 259 -15.17 -22.67 22.31
CA ALA A 259 -15.78 -22.11 21.09
C ALA A 259 -14.75 -21.47 20.14
N SER A 260 -13.63 -20.97 20.67
CA SER A 260 -12.53 -20.39 19.89
C SER A 260 -11.66 -21.46 19.19
N CYS A 261 -11.69 -22.71 19.65
CA CYS A 261 -10.95 -23.83 19.04
C CYS A 261 -11.71 -24.49 17.86
N GLU A 262 -13.03 -24.39 17.81
CA GLU A 262 -13.83 -24.92 16.70
C GLU A 262 -13.82 -24.00 15.48
N ALA A 263 -13.64 -22.68 15.67
CA ALA A 263 -13.45 -21.70 14.59
C ALA A 263 -12.06 -21.77 13.91
N ALA A 264 -11.09 -22.50 14.48
CA ALA A 264 -9.72 -22.63 13.96
C ALA A 264 -9.51 -23.90 13.09
N ARG A 265 -10.59 -24.51 12.59
CA ARG A 265 -10.54 -25.78 11.84
C ARG A 265 -10.75 -25.68 10.33
N GLY A 266 -10.77 -24.50 9.74
CA GLY A 266 -10.78 -24.36 8.29
C GLY A 266 -10.90 -22.91 7.86
N GLN A 267 -10.12 -22.56 6.85
CA GLN A 267 -10.02 -21.26 6.16
C GLN A 267 -9.03 -20.27 6.80
N GLY A 268 -8.03 -19.89 5.99
CA GLY A 268 -7.14 -18.75 6.23
C GLY A 268 -7.91 -17.42 6.15
N PRO A 269 -7.24 -16.26 6.13
CA PRO A 269 -7.92 -15.00 5.84
C PRO A 269 -8.71 -15.14 4.53
N PRO A 270 -9.92 -14.54 4.44
CA PRO A 270 -10.70 -14.60 3.21
C PRO A 270 -9.87 -14.04 2.05
N GLU A 271 -9.79 -14.82 0.98
CA GLU A 271 -9.19 -14.44 -0.29
C GLU A 271 -10.04 -13.28 -0.85
N GLU A 272 -9.46 -12.09 -0.99
CA GLU A 272 -10.09 -10.97 -1.68
C GLU A 272 -9.89 -11.23 -3.18
N ILE A 273 -10.81 -12.03 -3.75
CA ILE A 273 -10.89 -12.26 -5.19
C ILE A 273 -11.48 -11.00 -5.79
N LEU A 274 -10.70 -10.32 -6.63
CA LEU A 274 -11.16 -9.13 -7.34
C LEU A 274 -12.31 -9.51 -8.29
N GLN A 275 -13.43 -8.77 -8.23
CA GLN A 275 -14.56 -8.94 -9.15
C GLN A 275 -14.31 -8.27 -10.51
N SER A 276 -13.46 -7.24 -10.54
CA SER A 276 -12.92 -6.56 -11.72
C SER A 276 -11.41 -6.33 -11.50
N GLY A 277 -10.61 -6.68 -12.49
CA GLY A 277 -9.14 -6.60 -12.45
C GLY A 277 -8.60 -5.91 -13.71
N LEU A 278 -7.28 -5.84 -13.87
CA LEU A 278 -6.65 -5.38 -15.12
C LEU A 278 -7.21 -6.15 -16.32
N VAL A 279 -7.37 -5.46 -17.45
CA VAL A 279 -7.87 -6.07 -18.68
C VAL A 279 -6.68 -6.48 -19.53
N PHE A 280 -6.65 -7.74 -19.93
CA PHE A 280 -5.58 -8.26 -20.80
C PHE A 280 -6.11 -8.62 -22.19
N GLU A 281 -5.44 -8.14 -23.23
CA GLU A 281 -5.62 -8.63 -24.59
C GLU A 281 -4.66 -9.79 -24.86
N ARG A 282 -5.20 -10.98 -25.13
CA ARG A 282 -4.37 -12.16 -25.40
C ARG A 282 -4.14 -12.37 -26.90
N LYS A 283 -2.87 -12.44 -27.32
CA LYS A 283 -2.46 -12.69 -28.70
C LYS A 283 -1.52 -13.89 -28.80
N GLU A 284 -1.72 -14.74 -29.81
CA GLU A 284 -0.79 -15.83 -30.11
C GLU A 284 0.37 -15.31 -30.97
N ILE A 285 1.60 -15.64 -30.56
CA ILE A 285 2.85 -15.16 -31.18
C ILE A 285 3.46 -16.25 -32.07
N ALA A 286 3.52 -17.47 -31.57
CA ALA A 286 4.09 -18.61 -32.28
C ALA A 286 3.22 -19.86 -32.08
N PRO A 287 3.18 -20.78 -33.06
CA PRO A 287 2.32 -21.96 -32.99
C PRO A 287 2.86 -23.08 -32.08
N TYR A 288 4.02 -22.89 -31.44
CA TYR A 288 4.72 -23.86 -30.60
C TYR A 288 5.39 -23.14 -29.42
N SER A 289 5.51 -23.81 -28.27
CA SER A 289 5.83 -23.21 -26.97
C SER A 289 7.29 -22.85 -26.79
N GLY A 290 8.19 -23.68 -27.33
CA GLY A 290 9.61 -23.68 -26.98
C GLY A 290 9.86 -23.88 -25.46
N ASP A 291 11.08 -24.22 -25.12
CA ASP A 291 11.55 -24.32 -23.75
C ASP A 291 12.17 -22.98 -23.30
N VAL A 292 13.12 -22.46 -24.08
CA VAL A 292 13.67 -21.10 -24.00
C VAL A 292 12.60 -20.07 -24.39
N LYS A 293 12.39 -19.07 -23.52
CA LYS A 293 11.51 -17.92 -23.74
C LYS A 293 12.24 -16.67 -23.27
N LEU A 294 12.61 -15.78 -24.20
CA LEU A 294 13.29 -14.52 -23.89
C LEU A 294 12.58 -13.36 -24.59
N VAL A 295 12.75 -12.17 -24.02
CA VAL A 295 12.21 -10.91 -24.55
C VAL A 295 13.36 -9.89 -24.58
N GLY A 296 13.55 -9.18 -25.70
CA GLY A 296 14.61 -8.18 -25.85
C GLY A 296 14.64 -7.53 -27.23
N ASP A 297 15.34 -6.39 -27.37
CA ASP A 297 15.46 -5.66 -28.64
C ASP A 297 16.54 -6.28 -29.55
N ILE A 298 16.11 -7.21 -30.41
CA ILE A 298 17.01 -8.03 -31.24
C ILE A 298 17.43 -7.30 -32.52
N ASP A 299 16.61 -6.40 -33.09
CA ASP A 299 16.93 -5.70 -34.34
C ASP A 299 17.27 -4.19 -34.21
N GLY A 300 17.13 -3.63 -33.02
CA GLY A 300 17.65 -2.32 -32.64
C GLY A 300 16.66 -1.22 -32.96
N ASP A 301 15.42 -1.61 -33.26
CA ASP A 301 14.31 -0.71 -33.54
C ASP A 301 13.72 -0.09 -32.27
N SER A 302 14.28 -0.43 -31.10
CA SER A 302 13.73 -0.02 -29.83
C SER A 302 12.29 -0.53 -29.70
N ARG A 303 12.05 -1.81 -29.94
CA ARG A 303 10.88 -2.57 -29.50
C ARG A 303 11.36 -3.91 -28.97
N LEU A 304 10.61 -4.48 -28.03
CA LEU A 304 10.99 -5.78 -27.48
C LEU A 304 10.43 -6.88 -28.38
N ASP A 305 11.32 -7.79 -28.77
CA ASP A 305 11.01 -8.95 -29.59
C ASP A 305 11.04 -10.24 -28.77
N PHE A 306 10.67 -11.34 -29.41
CA PHE A 306 10.58 -12.65 -28.76
C PHE A 306 11.60 -13.63 -29.30
N VAL A 307 12.26 -14.36 -28.40
CA VAL A 307 13.10 -15.52 -28.75
C VAL A 307 12.50 -16.80 -28.16
N LEU A 308 12.43 -17.83 -28.99
CA LEU A 308 11.86 -19.15 -28.69
C LEU A 308 12.77 -20.27 -29.17
N GLY A 309 13.11 -21.23 -28.33
CA GLY A 309 13.88 -22.42 -28.72
C GLY A 309 13.62 -23.59 -27.77
N GLY A 310 13.81 -24.84 -28.19
CA GLY A 310 13.59 -25.97 -27.27
C GLY A 310 13.80 -27.32 -27.91
N PHE A 311 12.71 -27.91 -28.41
CA PHE A 311 12.69 -29.31 -28.87
C PHE A 311 13.72 -29.60 -29.98
N PRO A 312 14.24 -30.84 -30.08
CA PRO A 312 15.26 -31.21 -31.06
C PRO A 312 14.88 -30.90 -32.52
N GLU A 313 13.60 -31.02 -32.87
CA GLU A 313 13.04 -30.68 -34.18
C GLU A 313 12.86 -29.17 -34.42
N ASP A 314 12.74 -28.40 -33.35
CA ASP A 314 12.42 -26.98 -33.37
C ASP A 314 13.71 -26.14 -33.28
N ALA A 315 13.81 -25.16 -34.17
CA ALA A 315 14.95 -24.27 -34.17
C ALA A 315 14.74 -23.15 -33.14
N MET A 316 15.81 -22.72 -32.48
CA MET A 316 15.80 -21.44 -31.80
C MET A 316 15.51 -20.35 -32.85
N SER A 317 14.50 -19.55 -32.57
CA SER A 317 13.84 -18.65 -33.50
C SER A 317 13.57 -17.32 -32.83
N TRP A 318 13.74 -16.25 -33.60
CA TRP A 318 13.36 -14.90 -33.25
C TRP A 318 12.06 -14.52 -33.98
N TRP A 319 11.17 -13.83 -33.28
CA TRP A 319 9.92 -13.29 -33.80
C TRP A 319 9.88 -11.79 -33.50
N ARG A 320 9.94 -10.98 -34.55
CA ARG A 320 9.90 -9.53 -34.41
C ARG A 320 8.52 -9.03 -34.02
N TRP A 321 8.41 -8.14 -33.05
CA TRP A 321 7.15 -7.48 -32.72
C TRP A 321 7.00 -6.14 -33.47
N PRO A 322 5.79 -5.76 -33.95
CA PRO A 322 4.51 -6.46 -33.87
C PRO A 322 4.14 -7.27 -35.12
N ASP A 323 4.98 -7.25 -36.16
CA ASP A 323 4.67 -7.85 -37.46
C ASP A 323 4.96 -9.36 -37.54
N LEU A 324 5.56 -9.91 -36.49
CA LEU A 324 5.84 -11.33 -36.30
C LEU A 324 6.71 -11.92 -37.41
N VAL A 325 7.66 -11.14 -37.93
CA VAL A 325 8.67 -11.67 -38.86
C VAL A 325 9.48 -12.75 -38.13
N HIS A 326 9.41 -13.96 -38.67
CA HIS A 326 10.05 -15.15 -38.11
C HIS A 326 11.43 -15.38 -38.74
N THR A 327 12.44 -15.51 -37.89
CA THR A 327 13.80 -15.88 -38.29
C THR A 327 14.29 -17.08 -37.49
N VAL A 328 14.85 -18.06 -38.17
CA VAL A 328 15.54 -19.19 -37.52
C VAL A 328 16.98 -18.78 -37.23
N ILE A 329 17.37 -18.82 -35.95
CA ILE A 329 18.72 -18.48 -35.46
C ILE A 329 19.62 -19.72 -35.53
N ALA A 330 19.22 -20.80 -34.86
CA ALA A 330 20.04 -22.00 -34.76
C ALA A 330 19.21 -23.25 -34.49
N ARG A 331 19.73 -24.41 -34.88
CA ARG A 331 19.17 -25.71 -34.50
C ARG A 331 20.00 -26.31 -33.37
N PRO A 332 19.38 -26.92 -32.35
CA PRO A 332 20.13 -27.58 -31.29
C PRO A 332 20.91 -28.76 -31.87
N ARG A 333 22.07 -29.08 -31.28
CA ARG A 333 22.76 -30.34 -31.57
C ARG A 333 22.05 -31.50 -30.87
N VAL A 334 21.51 -31.23 -29.68
CA VAL A 334 20.75 -32.19 -28.87
C VAL A 334 19.37 -31.64 -28.58
N GLU A 335 19.28 -30.61 -27.73
CA GLU A 335 18.03 -29.98 -27.29
C GLU A 335 18.39 -28.72 -26.49
N PHE A 336 17.79 -27.58 -26.80
CA PHE A 336 18.00 -26.38 -25.98
C PHE A 336 17.27 -26.52 -24.65
N THR A 337 17.88 -26.13 -23.54
CA THR A 337 17.24 -26.24 -22.22
C THR A 337 16.16 -25.19 -22.01
N THR A 338 15.47 -25.26 -20.87
CA THR A 338 14.35 -24.37 -20.51
C THR A 338 14.73 -22.93 -20.22
N ASP A 339 16.03 -22.65 -20.08
CA ASP A 339 16.52 -21.37 -19.61
C ASP A 339 17.54 -20.79 -20.61
N GLY A 340 17.56 -19.47 -20.65
CA GLY A 340 18.51 -18.68 -21.42
C GLY A 340 18.56 -17.27 -20.87
N VAL A 341 19.48 -16.47 -21.41
CA VAL A 341 19.62 -15.06 -21.04
C VAL A 341 20.07 -14.28 -22.27
N LEU A 342 19.63 -13.02 -22.34
CA LEU A 342 20.13 -12.06 -23.32
C LEU A 342 21.23 -11.22 -22.68
N ALA A 343 22.37 -11.08 -23.34
CA ALA A 343 23.45 -10.21 -22.90
C ALA A 343 24.37 -9.85 -24.07
N ASP A 344 24.97 -8.67 -24.04
CA ASP A 344 26.01 -8.25 -25.00
C ASP A 344 27.34 -8.92 -24.61
N ILE A 345 27.68 -10.05 -25.26
CA ILE A 345 28.84 -10.86 -24.88
C ILE A 345 30.12 -10.28 -25.45
N ASP A 346 30.08 -9.69 -26.65
CA ASP A 346 31.27 -9.17 -27.33
C ASP A 346 31.46 -7.66 -27.30
N GLY A 347 30.54 -6.94 -26.66
CA GLY A 347 30.63 -5.52 -26.34
C GLY A 347 30.33 -4.61 -27.53
N ASP A 348 29.58 -5.09 -28.51
CA ASP A 348 29.24 -4.34 -29.72
C ASP A 348 27.92 -3.55 -29.62
N GLY A 349 27.22 -3.68 -28.50
CA GLY A 349 26.01 -2.94 -28.15
C GLY A 349 24.73 -3.64 -28.55
N ASP A 350 24.77 -4.91 -28.96
CA ASP A 350 23.58 -5.71 -29.22
C ASP A 350 23.45 -6.98 -28.37
N PRO A 351 22.21 -7.36 -27.99
CA PRO A 351 22.01 -8.51 -27.12
C PRO A 351 22.20 -9.82 -27.91
N ASP A 352 23.12 -10.65 -27.41
CA ASP A 352 23.30 -12.03 -27.82
C ASP A 352 22.43 -12.99 -27.02
N ILE A 353 22.28 -14.22 -27.53
CA ILE A 353 21.49 -15.26 -26.85
C ILE A 353 22.41 -16.32 -26.25
N VAL A 354 22.34 -16.51 -24.93
CA VAL A 354 23.04 -17.58 -24.22
C VAL A 354 22.06 -18.65 -23.78
N THR A 355 22.38 -19.92 -24.08
CA THR A 355 21.58 -21.08 -23.64
C THR A 355 22.45 -22.35 -23.53
N ALA A 356 21.89 -23.43 -22.99
CA ALA A 356 22.53 -24.73 -22.97
C ALA A 356 21.90 -25.68 -24.01
N ASP A 357 22.74 -26.45 -24.71
CA ASP A 357 22.37 -27.39 -25.78
C ASP A 357 22.70 -28.83 -25.35
N GLY A 358 21.75 -29.49 -24.71
CA GLY A 358 21.83 -30.89 -24.29
C GLY A 358 22.72 -31.16 -23.08
N SER A 359 23.19 -32.40 -22.98
CA SER A 359 24.05 -32.89 -21.90
C SER A 359 25.46 -33.30 -22.36
N ASP A 360 25.85 -32.86 -23.55
CA ASP A 360 27.17 -33.14 -24.14
C ASP A 360 28.33 -32.46 -23.39
N ALA A 361 29.56 -32.85 -23.74
CA ALA A 361 30.76 -32.42 -23.02
C ALA A 361 31.01 -30.90 -23.05
N VAL A 362 30.62 -30.19 -24.11
CA VAL A 362 30.61 -28.72 -24.18
C VAL A 362 29.24 -28.33 -24.68
N ASN A 363 28.43 -27.73 -23.81
CA ASN A 363 27.01 -27.55 -24.06
C ASN A 363 26.49 -26.16 -23.68
N LEU A 364 27.26 -25.32 -23.00
CA LEU A 364 26.90 -23.90 -22.87
C LEU A 364 27.37 -23.15 -24.10
N VAL A 365 26.45 -22.48 -24.79
CA VAL A 365 26.68 -21.82 -26.07
C VAL A 365 26.06 -20.42 -26.06
N TRP A 366 26.69 -19.50 -26.80
CA TRP A 366 26.09 -18.21 -27.13
C TRP A 366 25.97 -18.06 -28.64
N PHE A 367 24.97 -17.29 -29.07
CA PHE A 367 24.69 -17.01 -30.47
C PHE A 367 24.84 -15.51 -30.70
N GLU A 368 25.90 -15.16 -31.43
CA GLU A 368 26.25 -13.79 -31.80
C GLU A 368 25.15 -13.20 -32.67
N ASN A 369 24.55 -12.13 -32.17
CA ASN A 369 23.65 -11.30 -32.94
C ASN A 369 24.47 -10.64 -34.07
N PRO A 370 24.04 -10.76 -35.33
CA PRO A 370 24.87 -10.34 -36.45
C PRO A 370 24.99 -8.83 -36.60
N ARG A 371 24.30 -8.04 -35.77
CA ARG A 371 24.47 -6.59 -35.73
C ARG A 371 25.88 -6.22 -35.22
N PRO A 372 26.25 -4.94 -35.35
CA PRO A 372 25.76 -4.00 -36.37
C PRO A 372 26.18 -4.39 -37.81
N ASN A 373 26.88 -5.50 -37.99
CA ASN A 373 27.58 -5.82 -39.25
C ASN A 373 26.68 -6.42 -40.34
N ASP A 374 25.57 -7.05 -39.96
CA ASP A 374 24.60 -7.68 -40.85
C ASP A 374 23.20 -7.68 -40.20
N ASN A 375 22.19 -8.08 -40.96
CA ASN A 375 20.79 -8.03 -40.54
C ASN A 375 20.37 -9.30 -39.78
N PRO A 376 19.78 -9.20 -38.57
CA PRO A 376 19.36 -10.35 -37.78
C PRO A 376 18.27 -11.20 -38.45
N THR A 377 17.56 -10.70 -39.46
CA THR A 377 16.58 -11.47 -40.25
C THR A 377 17.23 -12.48 -41.18
N HIS A 378 18.53 -12.34 -41.46
CA HIS A 378 19.29 -13.30 -42.22
C HIS A 378 19.87 -14.36 -41.28
N GLY A 379 19.07 -15.38 -40.95
CA GLY A 379 19.42 -16.46 -40.02
C GLY A 379 20.87 -17.00 -40.12
N PRO A 380 21.41 -17.30 -41.32
CA PRO A 380 22.80 -17.76 -41.48
C PRO A 380 23.91 -16.80 -40.99
N SER A 381 23.58 -15.54 -40.71
CA SER A 381 24.53 -14.56 -40.19
C SER A 381 24.77 -14.71 -38.68
N TRP A 382 23.85 -15.36 -37.95
CA TRP A 382 24.02 -15.72 -36.55
C TRP A 382 25.10 -16.78 -36.38
N LYS A 383 26.02 -16.58 -35.43
CA LYS A 383 27.13 -17.51 -35.19
C LYS A 383 27.08 -18.09 -33.79
N GLY A 384 26.92 -19.40 -33.71
CA GLY A 384 27.04 -20.15 -32.45
C GLY A 384 28.50 -20.28 -32.02
N ARG A 385 28.78 -19.98 -30.75
CA ARG A 385 30.09 -20.05 -30.11
C ARG A 385 29.98 -20.81 -28.79
N GLU A 386 30.96 -21.66 -28.52
CA GLU A 386 30.99 -22.46 -27.29
C GLU A 386 31.59 -21.64 -26.16
N ILE A 387 30.89 -21.59 -25.02
CA ILE A 387 31.39 -21.02 -23.76
C ILE A 387 32.16 -22.09 -23.00
N GLY A 388 31.53 -23.25 -22.78
CA GLY A 388 32.19 -24.33 -22.07
C GLY A 388 31.29 -25.48 -21.62
N ALA A 389 31.91 -26.36 -20.83
CA ALA A 389 31.35 -27.60 -20.36
C ALA A 389 30.55 -27.41 -19.06
N VAL A 390 29.22 -27.52 -19.13
CA VAL A 390 28.37 -27.70 -17.93
C VAL A 390 28.54 -29.13 -17.40
N GLY A 391 28.63 -30.11 -18.29
CA GLY A 391 28.81 -31.54 -17.95
C GLY A 391 27.52 -32.27 -17.58
N SER A 392 26.37 -31.62 -17.75
CA SER A 392 25.00 -32.16 -17.66
C SER A 392 24.02 -31.13 -18.24
N TRP A 393 22.70 -31.30 -18.05
CA TRP A 393 21.71 -30.29 -18.40
C TRP A 393 21.94 -28.98 -17.64
N GLY A 394 22.26 -27.90 -18.35
CA GLY A 394 22.39 -26.56 -17.79
C GLY A 394 21.02 -25.91 -17.62
N LYS A 395 20.71 -25.47 -16.40
CA LYS A 395 19.46 -24.79 -16.03
C LYS A 395 19.74 -23.47 -15.31
N ASP A 396 18.72 -22.64 -15.20
CA ASP A 396 18.71 -21.37 -14.48
C ASP A 396 19.88 -20.43 -14.90
N ILE A 397 20.13 -20.27 -16.20
CA ILE A 397 21.25 -19.47 -16.72
C ILE A 397 21.02 -17.97 -16.42
N LYS A 398 22.06 -17.28 -15.93
CA LYS A 398 22.05 -15.82 -15.68
C LYS A 398 23.36 -15.19 -16.14
N ALA A 399 23.31 -13.90 -16.46
CA ALA A 399 24.44 -13.10 -16.92
C ALA A 399 24.66 -11.90 -15.99
N ALA A 400 25.91 -11.65 -15.60
CA ALA A 400 26.34 -10.50 -14.82
C ALA A 400 27.87 -10.37 -14.88
N ASP A 401 28.43 -9.22 -14.54
CA ASP A 401 29.86 -9.07 -14.28
C ASP A 401 30.13 -9.48 -12.81
N PHE A 402 30.58 -10.71 -12.58
CA PHE A 402 30.74 -11.24 -11.22
C PHE A 402 32.09 -10.87 -10.60
N ASP A 403 33.09 -10.49 -11.40
CA ASP A 403 34.43 -10.13 -10.91
C ASP A 403 34.84 -8.67 -11.16
N GLY A 404 33.89 -7.84 -11.61
CA GLY A 404 34.04 -6.40 -11.76
C GLY A 404 35.05 -6.00 -12.84
N ASP A 405 35.30 -6.87 -13.83
CA ASP A 405 36.27 -6.60 -14.90
C ASP A 405 35.66 -5.88 -16.12
N GLY A 406 34.34 -5.67 -16.09
CA GLY A 406 33.56 -5.00 -17.13
C GLY A 406 33.12 -5.93 -18.27
N LEU A 407 33.42 -7.22 -18.21
CA LEU A 407 32.93 -8.22 -19.15
C LEU A 407 31.74 -8.98 -18.56
N VAL A 408 30.85 -9.46 -19.43
CA VAL A 408 29.70 -10.27 -19.00
C VAL A 408 30.15 -11.70 -18.74
N ASP A 409 29.96 -12.17 -17.52
CA ASP A 409 30.13 -13.56 -17.11
C ASP A 409 28.81 -14.31 -17.12
N ILE A 410 28.87 -15.65 -17.20
CA ILE A 410 27.69 -16.51 -17.22
C ILE A 410 27.70 -17.47 -16.04
N VAL A 411 26.68 -17.39 -15.19
CA VAL A 411 26.41 -18.39 -14.15
C VAL A 411 25.34 -19.37 -14.63
N VAL A 412 25.57 -20.65 -14.40
CA VAL A 412 24.65 -21.73 -14.76
C VAL A 412 24.65 -22.79 -13.68
N ARG A 413 23.49 -23.44 -13.51
CA ARG A 413 23.31 -24.54 -12.57
C ARG A 413 23.26 -25.88 -13.30
N ALA A 414 23.95 -26.85 -12.71
CA ALA A 414 23.81 -28.28 -12.96
C ALA A 414 23.19 -28.97 -11.72
N PRO A 415 22.69 -30.21 -11.80
CA PRO A 415 22.05 -30.90 -10.67
C PRO A 415 22.91 -31.04 -9.39
N GLY A 416 24.23 -30.87 -9.47
CA GLY A 416 25.14 -31.01 -8.31
C GLY A 416 26.20 -29.92 -8.19
N GLU A 417 26.11 -28.85 -8.99
CA GLU A 417 27.09 -27.76 -9.03
C GLU A 417 26.44 -26.50 -9.57
N VAL A 418 26.81 -25.34 -9.03
CA VAL A 418 26.66 -24.07 -9.73
C VAL A 418 28.03 -23.65 -10.21
N MET A 419 28.14 -23.19 -11.45
CA MET A 419 29.40 -22.75 -12.04
C MET A 419 29.26 -21.37 -12.67
N ILE A 420 30.32 -20.58 -12.56
CA ILE A 420 30.48 -19.30 -13.23
C ILE A 420 31.55 -19.48 -14.32
N PHE A 421 31.20 -19.09 -15.54
CA PHE A 421 32.12 -18.95 -16.66
C PHE A 421 32.51 -17.48 -16.74
N PHE A 422 33.67 -17.17 -16.18
CA PHE A 422 34.23 -15.83 -16.24
C PHE A 422 34.76 -15.54 -17.65
N GLN A 423 34.37 -14.42 -18.23
CA GLN A 423 34.83 -14.05 -19.56
C GLN A 423 36.28 -13.57 -19.51
N GLU A 424 37.08 -13.95 -20.50
CA GLU A 424 38.42 -13.37 -20.74
C GLU A 424 38.44 -12.62 -22.08
N SER A 425 37.65 -13.11 -23.02
CA SER A 425 37.32 -12.53 -24.32
C SER A 425 36.11 -13.29 -24.87
N PRO A 426 35.48 -12.82 -25.97
CA PRO A 426 34.30 -13.49 -26.56
C PRO A 426 34.54 -14.94 -27.03
N SER A 427 35.80 -15.40 -27.04
CA SER A 427 36.21 -16.74 -27.43
C SER A 427 36.97 -17.53 -26.36
N SER A 428 37.12 -16.98 -25.15
CA SER A 428 37.90 -17.60 -24.08
C SER A 428 37.26 -17.34 -22.72
N TRP A 429 37.08 -18.42 -21.95
CA TRP A 429 36.34 -18.42 -20.70
C TRP A 429 37.06 -19.23 -19.62
N THR A 430 36.99 -18.75 -18.38
CA THR A 430 37.49 -19.46 -17.20
C THR A 430 36.33 -20.02 -16.40
N ARG A 431 36.22 -21.35 -16.31
CA ARG A 431 35.17 -22.02 -15.54
C ARG A 431 35.57 -22.16 -14.07
N VAL A 432 34.75 -21.64 -13.17
CA VAL A 432 34.87 -21.78 -11.70
C VAL A 432 33.62 -22.47 -11.16
N GLY A 433 33.82 -23.56 -10.40
CA GLY A 433 32.72 -24.32 -9.80
C GLY A 433 32.53 -24.00 -8.32
N LEU A 434 31.29 -23.72 -7.93
CA LEU A 434 30.83 -23.59 -6.56
C LEU A 434 30.17 -24.92 -6.15
N PHE A 435 30.88 -25.74 -5.36
CA PHE A 435 30.45 -27.12 -5.02
C PHE A 435 30.02 -27.31 -3.56
N PHE A 436 30.24 -26.31 -2.70
CA PHE A 436 30.12 -26.46 -1.25
C PHE A 436 28.74 -26.08 -0.70
N PHE A 437 27.83 -25.59 -1.56
CA PHE A 437 26.49 -25.17 -1.17
C PHE A 437 25.46 -26.29 -1.34
N ASN A 438 24.29 -26.08 -0.74
CA ASN A 438 23.12 -26.89 -1.01
C ASN A 438 22.38 -26.27 -2.20
N PHE A 439 22.31 -26.97 -3.32
CA PHE A 439 21.73 -26.45 -4.57
C PHE A 439 20.27 -26.84 -4.78
N GLY A 440 19.66 -27.57 -3.84
CA GLY A 440 18.29 -28.08 -4.00
C GLY A 440 18.13 -29.00 -5.22
N GLU A 441 16.90 -29.08 -5.71
CA GLU A 441 16.51 -29.78 -6.93
C GLU A 441 16.53 -28.82 -8.13
N GLU A 442 16.07 -27.57 -7.96
CA GLU A 442 16.00 -26.51 -8.98
C GLU A 442 16.06 -25.12 -8.34
N GLY A 443 16.40 -24.09 -9.14
CA GLY A 443 16.31 -22.69 -8.74
C GLY A 443 17.65 -22.03 -8.50
N MET A 444 17.77 -20.81 -9.02
CA MET A 444 18.82 -19.85 -8.72
C MET A 444 18.31 -18.45 -9.04
N ALA A 445 18.71 -17.45 -8.25
CA ALA A 445 18.54 -16.04 -8.61
C ALA A 445 19.85 -15.29 -8.37
N ILE A 446 19.95 -14.09 -8.94
CA ILE A 446 21.08 -13.19 -8.77
C ILE A 446 20.58 -11.81 -8.38
N GLY A 447 21.41 -11.04 -7.68
CA GLY A 447 21.11 -9.66 -7.30
C GLY A 447 22.09 -9.16 -6.23
N ASP A 448 22.20 -7.85 -6.08
CA ASP A 448 22.96 -7.24 -4.99
C ASP A 448 22.12 -7.29 -3.70
N ILE A 449 22.45 -8.21 -2.79
CA ILE A 449 21.64 -8.48 -1.59
C ILE A 449 22.11 -7.66 -0.40
N ASP A 450 23.37 -7.22 -0.38
CA ASP A 450 23.95 -6.45 0.73
C ASP A 450 24.33 -5.00 0.43
N GLY A 451 24.08 -4.55 -0.80
CA GLY A 451 24.26 -3.18 -1.24
C GLY A 451 25.71 -2.82 -1.48
N ASP A 452 26.58 -3.80 -1.73
CA ASP A 452 28.00 -3.58 -2.01
C ASP A 452 28.32 -3.44 -3.52
N ALA A 453 27.29 -3.56 -4.36
CA ALA A 453 27.32 -3.52 -5.82
C ALA A 453 27.97 -4.73 -6.51
N ASP A 454 28.42 -5.74 -5.76
CA ASP A 454 28.82 -7.02 -6.32
C ASP A 454 27.59 -7.94 -6.48
N VAL A 455 27.46 -8.62 -7.61
CA VAL A 455 26.28 -9.47 -7.86
C VAL A 455 26.40 -10.78 -7.08
N ASP A 456 25.42 -11.03 -6.21
CA ASP A 456 25.35 -12.24 -5.39
C ASP A 456 24.49 -13.34 -6.00
N LEU A 457 24.49 -14.52 -5.35
CA LEU A 457 23.65 -15.65 -5.72
C LEU A 457 22.63 -16.00 -4.61
N VAL A 458 21.40 -16.31 -5.01
CA VAL A 458 20.40 -16.98 -4.17
C VAL A 458 20.32 -18.45 -4.56
N LEU A 459 20.56 -19.31 -3.59
CA LEU A 459 20.48 -20.77 -3.71
C LEU A 459 19.47 -21.31 -2.69
N HIS A 460 19.33 -22.64 -2.58
CA HIS A 460 18.32 -23.29 -1.76
C HIS A 460 18.42 -22.90 -0.26
N GLY A 461 17.63 -21.90 0.13
CA GLY A 461 17.51 -21.34 1.47
C GLY A 461 18.67 -20.46 1.92
N VAL A 462 19.59 -20.12 1.01
CA VAL A 462 20.81 -19.38 1.33
C VAL A 462 21.09 -18.28 0.32
N TRP A 463 21.67 -17.20 0.81
CA TRP A 463 22.33 -16.18 0.02
C TRP A 463 23.84 -16.47 0.04
N ALA A 464 24.45 -16.61 -1.14
CA ALA A 464 25.89 -16.74 -1.31
C ALA A 464 26.47 -15.39 -1.74
N SER A 465 27.14 -14.73 -0.79
CA SER A 465 27.80 -13.44 -0.96
C SER A 465 29.03 -13.58 -1.84
N ASN A 466 29.08 -12.73 -2.86
CA ASN A 466 30.20 -12.55 -3.76
C ASN A 466 31.33 -11.80 -3.01
N PRO A 467 32.58 -12.32 -2.97
CA PRO A 467 33.69 -11.64 -2.32
C PRO A 467 34.20 -10.39 -3.09
N GLY A 468 33.67 -10.14 -4.28
CA GLY A 468 33.95 -8.96 -5.10
C GLY A 468 35.25 -9.05 -5.89
N ALA A 469 35.28 -8.31 -7.00
CA ALA A 469 36.45 -8.20 -7.89
C ALA A 469 37.04 -9.58 -8.30
N ALA A 470 38.34 -9.64 -8.59
CA ALA A 470 39.06 -10.88 -8.89
C ALA A 470 38.98 -11.98 -7.79
N ALA A 471 38.52 -11.66 -6.58
CA ALA A 471 38.32 -12.65 -5.52
C ALA A 471 37.11 -13.56 -5.81
N ALA A 472 36.15 -13.10 -6.63
CA ALA A 472 35.00 -13.89 -7.08
C ALA A 472 35.43 -15.18 -7.79
N ARG A 473 36.61 -15.18 -8.42
CA ARG A 473 37.19 -16.34 -9.11
C ARG A 473 37.71 -17.43 -8.16
N ASP A 474 37.82 -17.18 -6.85
CA ASP A 474 38.19 -18.18 -5.85
C ASP A 474 36.96 -18.71 -5.11
N PRO A 475 36.50 -19.94 -5.40
CA PRO A 475 35.28 -20.51 -4.79
C PRO A 475 35.39 -20.69 -3.27
N ALA A 476 36.60 -20.64 -2.69
CA ALA A 476 36.80 -20.72 -1.24
C ALA A 476 36.48 -19.41 -0.49
N LEU A 477 36.34 -18.29 -1.22
CA LEU A 477 36.09 -16.97 -0.65
C LEU A 477 34.60 -16.63 -0.57
N TRP A 478 33.76 -17.27 -1.38
CA TRP A 478 32.31 -17.15 -1.31
C TRP A 478 31.76 -17.60 0.05
N ARG A 479 30.79 -16.84 0.58
CA ARG A 479 30.20 -17.08 1.91
C ARG A 479 28.70 -17.28 1.81
N SER A 480 28.15 -18.31 2.46
CA SER A 480 26.70 -18.49 2.56
C SER A 480 26.13 -17.96 3.87
N TYR A 481 24.99 -17.29 3.78
CA TYR A 481 24.16 -16.86 4.89
C TYR A 481 22.77 -17.48 4.77
N GLU A 482 22.19 -17.88 5.91
CA GLU A 482 20.87 -18.50 5.95
C GLU A 482 19.78 -17.44 5.76
N VAL A 483 18.94 -17.62 4.75
CA VAL A 483 17.76 -16.78 4.51
C VAL A 483 16.55 -17.43 5.17
N GLY A 484 16.23 -18.66 4.79
CA GLY A 484 15.10 -19.37 5.36
C GLY A 484 14.78 -20.68 4.66
N PRO A 485 13.72 -21.38 5.09
CA PRO A 485 13.33 -22.63 4.47
C PRO A 485 12.73 -22.35 3.10
N PHE A 486 13.42 -22.77 2.05
CA PHE A 486 12.90 -22.79 0.68
C PHE A 486 12.44 -24.20 0.35
N ASN A 487 11.57 -24.31 -0.65
CA ASN A 487 11.33 -25.59 -1.30
C ASN A 487 12.61 -26.02 -2.05
N PRO A 488 12.98 -27.31 -2.09
CA PRO A 488 14.15 -27.75 -2.85
C PRO A 488 14.01 -27.48 -4.36
N ALA A 489 12.80 -27.52 -4.92
CA ALA A 489 12.53 -27.10 -6.28
C ALA A 489 11.83 -25.74 -6.23
N PHE A 490 12.59 -24.66 -6.42
CA PHE A 490 12.11 -23.30 -6.25
C PHE A 490 12.38 -22.41 -7.47
N LYS A 491 11.57 -21.34 -7.60
CA LYS A 491 11.98 -20.13 -8.31
C LYS A 491 12.25 -19.05 -7.28
N ALA A 492 13.18 -18.14 -7.59
CA ALA A 492 13.48 -17.01 -6.75
C ALA A 492 13.72 -15.75 -7.56
N LEU A 493 13.50 -14.60 -6.92
CA LEU A 493 13.84 -13.27 -7.41
C LEU A 493 14.40 -12.44 -6.26
N VAL A 494 15.30 -11.51 -6.60
CA VAL A 494 15.79 -10.48 -5.68
C VAL A 494 15.12 -9.17 -6.10
N THR A 495 14.30 -8.60 -5.23
CA THR A 495 13.56 -7.35 -5.48
C THR A 495 13.16 -6.70 -4.15
N ASP A 496 12.95 -5.40 -4.11
CA ASP A 496 12.43 -4.69 -2.94
C ASP A 496 10.89 -4.70 -2.98
N LEU A 497 10.26 -5.56 -2.18
CA LEU A 497 8.80 -5.73 -2.17
C LEU A 497 8.10 -4.83 -1.14
N ASP A 498 8.83 -4.33 -0.15
CA ASP A 498 8.29 -3.45 0.89
C ASP A 498 8.74 -2.00 0.79
N GLN A 499 9.45 -1.67 -0.28
CA GLN A 499 9.96 -0.35 -0.64
C GLN A 499 10.84 0.27 0.45
N ASP A 500 11.55 -0.56 1.21
CA ASP A 500 12.41 -0.08 2.29
C ASP A 500 13.86 0.19 1.86
N GLY A 501 14.13 0.04 0.56
CA GLY A 501 15.41 0.27 -0.09
C GLY A 501 16.39 -0.88 0.09
N ARG A 502 15.95 -2.04 0.57
CA ARG A 502 16.78 -3.25 0.72
C ARG A 502 16.23 -4.38 -0.13
N ALA A 503 17.14 -5.20 -0.63
CA ALA A 503 16.78 -6.38 -1.39
C ALA A 503 16.05 -7.42 -0.52
N ASP A 504 14.86 -7.82 -0.97
CA ASP A 504 14.15 -8.99 -0.48
C ASP A 504 14.37 -10.20 -1.38
N ILE A 505 14.00 -11.38 -0.88
CA ILE A 505 14.03 -12.62 -1.66
C ILE A 505 12.62 -13.19 -1.77
N LEU A 506 12.04 -13.13 -2.98
CA LEU A 506 10.75 -13.73 -3.32
C LEU A 506 10.96 -15.17 -3.80
N THR A 507 10.08 -16.09 -3.38
CA THR A 507 10.20 -17.52 -3.69
C THR A 507 8.85 -18.18 -3.98
N SER A 508 8.89 -19.20 -4.85
CA SER A 508 7.78 -20.13 -5.09
C SER A 508 8.31 -21.56 -5.22
N SER A 509 7.42 -22.57 -5.20
CA SER A 509 7.81 -23.94 -5.55
C SER A 509 7.52 -24.25 -7.02
N SER A 510 8.58 -24.61 -7.76
CA SER A 510 8.50 -24.89 -9.20
C SER A 510 7.87 -26.25 -9.50
N GLU A 511 8.15 -27.28 -8.70
CA GLU A 511 7.76 -28.68 -8.95
C GLU A 511 6.88 -29.29 -7.86
N HIS A 512 6.71 -28.62 -6.73
CA HIS A 512 5.94 -29.11 -5.59
C HIS A 512 4.80 -28.17 -5.21
N THR A 513 4.11 -28.51 -4.12
CA THR A 513 3.13 -27.64 -3.47
C THR A 513 3.77 -26.98 -2.26
N ASP A 514 3.86 -25.65 -2.27
CA ASP A 514 4.36 -24.84 -1.16
C ASP A 514 3.74 -23.44 -1.23
N ASP A 515 4.02 -22.57 -0.27
CA ASP A 515 3.55 -21.18 -0.37
C ASP A 515 4.40 -20.37 -1.36
N VAL A 516 3.78 -19.42 -2.05
CA VAL A 516 4.47 -18.26 -2.62
C VAL A 516 4.73 -17.28 -1.47
N ALA A 517 5.99 -16.95 -1.24
CA ALA A 517 6.43 -16.22 -0.06
C ALA A 517 7.69 -15.40 -0.33
N TRP A 518 7.83 -14.28 0.38
CA TRP A 518 9.03 -13.45 0.34
C TRP A 518 9.70 -13.36 1.71
N PHE A 519 10.98 -13.00 1.70
CA PHE A 519 11.82 -12.92 2.88
C PHE A 519 12.40 -11.51 3.02
N GLN A 520 12.14 -10.88 4.16
CA GLN A 520 12.58 -9.52 4.49
C GLN A 520 13.80 -9.51 5.43
N PRO A 521 14.88 -8.76 5.15
CA PRO A 521 16.01 -8.63 6.05
C PRO A 521 15.75 -7.59 7.17
N LEU A 522 15.82 -8.01 8.44
CA LEU A 522 15.48 -7.14 9.60
C LEU A 522 16.52 -6.08 9.98
N ALA A 523 17.80 -6.37 9.79
CA ALA A 523 18.91 -5.55 10.29
C ALA A 523 20.12 -5.61 9.34
N GLY A 524 19.83 -5.83 8.05
CA GLY A 524 20.78 -6.22 7.02
C GLY A 524 20.73 -7.72 6.67
N PRO A 525 21.32 -8.13 5.54
CA PRO A 525 21.12 -9.45 4.93
C PRO A 525 21.86 -10.59 5.64
N THR A 526 22.94 -10.29 6.37
CA THR A 526 23.58 -11.26 7.29
C THR A 526 22.78 -11.52 8.58
N GLY A 527 21.73 -10.73 8.79
CA GLY A 527 20.85 -10.78 9.94
C GLY A 527 19.79 -11.87 9.84
N ARG A 528 18.74 -11.74 10.65
CA ARG A 528 17.59 -12.64 10.59
C ARG A 528 16.62 -12.15 9.51
N TRP A 529 16.14 -13.08 8.71
CA TRP A 529 15.07 -12.83 7.75
C TRP A 529 13.69 -13.15 8.32
N ILE A 530 12.68 -12.39 7.92
CA ILE A 530 11.26 -12.65 8.20
C ILE A 530 10.60 -13.18 6.94
N ARG A 531 9.92 -14.32 7.05
CA ARG A 531 9.11 -14.88 5.96
C ARG A 531 7.69 -14.30 6.00
N HIS A 532 7.23 -13.80 4.87
CA HIS A 532 5.87 -13.32 4.62
C HIS A 532 5.22 -14.19 3.53
N VAL A 533 3.95 -14.58 3.74
CA VAL A 533 3.23 -15.45 2.79
C VAL A 533 2.32 -14.59 1.93
N ILE A 534 2.48 -14.70 0.61
CA ILE A 534 1.62 -14.07 -0.40
C ILE A 534 0.42 -14.99 -0.66
N GLN A 535 0.69 -16.21 -1.10
CA GLN A 535 -0.32 -17.21 -1.40
C GLN A 535 0.07 -18.57 -0.82
N PRO A 536 -0.76 -19.18 0.05
CA PRO A 536 -0.45 -20.48 0.62
C PRO A 536 -0.74 -21.63 -0.36
N SER A 537 0.04 -22.71 -0.26
CA SER A 537 -0.26 -24.01 -0.90
C SER A 537 -0.47 -23.96 -2.42
N VAL A 538 0.41 -23.28 -3.14
CA VAL A 538 0.40 -23.23 -4.60
C VAL A 538 1.22 -24.39 -5.17
N ALA A 539 0.60 -25.19 -6.03
CA ALA A 539 1.29 -26.27 -6.72
C ALA A 539 1.94 -25.76 -8.00
N GLY A 540 3.17 -26.20 -8.29
CA GLY A 540 3.82 -26.07 -9.60
C GLY A 540 3.95 -24.63 -10.11
N ALA A 541 4.20 -23.68 -9.21
CA ALA A 541 4.36 -22.25 -9.49
C ALA A 541 5.72 -21.96 -10.14
N HIS A 542 5.88 -22.38 -11.39
CA HIS A 542 7.13 -22.36 -12.13
C HIS A 542 7.38 -21.05 -12.89
N THR A 543 6.40 -20.16 -12.96
CA THR A 543 6.62 -18.76 -13.32
C THR A 543 6.47 -17.91 -12.06
N LEU A 544 7.49 -17.11 -11.78
CA LEU A 544 7.55 -16.15 -10.70
C LEU A 544 8.25 -14.91 -11.25
N GLN A 545 7.54 -13.80 -11.37
CA GLN A 545 8.02 -12.49 -11.82
C GLN A 545 7.48 -11.41 -10.87
N ALA A 546 8.15 -10.27 -10.80
CA ALA A 546 7.69 -9.11 -10.05
C ALA A 546 7.86 -7.85 -10.89
N ALA A 547 6.82 -7.03 -10.95
CA ALA A 547 6.75 -5.76 -11.66
C ALA A 547 5.52 -4.99 -11.15
N ASP A 548 5.51 -3.68 -11.32
CA ASP A 548 4.34 -2.82 -11.07
C ASP A 548 3.30 -3.07 -12.16
N MET A 549 2.35 -3.99 -11.93
CA MET A 549 1.43 -4.43 -12.97
C MET A 549 0.25 -3.48 -13.11
N ASP A 550 -0.14 -2.79 -12.03
CA ASP A 550 -1.25 -1.83 -12.03
C ASP A 550 -0.82 -0.35 -12.03
N GLY A 551 0.49 -0.06 -12.00
CA GLY A 551 1.02 1.29 -12.17
C GLY A 551 0.94 2.15 -10.91
N ASP A 552 0.76 1.54 -9.73
CA ASP A 552 0.64 2.27 -8.46
C ASP A 552 1.99 2.61 -7.81
N GLY A 553 3.09 2.19 -8.45
CA GLY A 553 4.46 2.44 -8.04
C GLY A 553 5.03 1.38 -7.11
N ASP A 554 4.30 0.31 -6.81
CA ASP A 554 4.79 -0.84 -6.05
C ASP A 554 4.92 -2.13 -6.87
N ASN A 555 5.69 -3.10 -6.36
CA ASN A 555 5.94 -4.33 -7.09
C ASN A 555 4.84 -5.36 -6.79
N ASP A 556 4.11 -5.75 -7.83
CA ASP A 556 3.19 -6.88 -7.82
C ASP A 556 3.89 -8.20 -8.12
N VAL A 557 3.19 -9.32 -7.90
CA VAL A 557 3.75 -10.66 -8.11
C VAL A 557 2.92 -11.48 -9.12
N VAL A 558 3.56 -11.82 -10.25
CA VAL A 558 2.99 -12.68 -11.28
C VAL A 558 3.39 -14.14 -11.01
N VAL A 559 2.37 -14.99 -10.90
CA VAL A 559 2.53 -16.43 -10.63
C VAL A 559 1.86 -17.25 -11.72
N GLY A 560 2.62 -18.16 -12.33
CA GLY A 560 2.13 -19.11 -13.32
C GLY A 560 2.31 -20.55 -12.87
N GLN A 561 1.20 -21.30 -12.85
CA GLN A 561 1.20 -22.74 -12.56
C GLN A 561 1.42 -23.57 -13.83
N MET A 562 2.18 -24.66 -13.73
CA MET A 562 2.46 -25.57 -14.84
C MET A 562 1.27 -26.49 -15.16
N HIS A 563 1.35 -27.16 -16.33
CA HIS A 563 0.39 -28.16 -16.81
C HIS A 563 0.24 -29.37 -15.86
N THR A 564 1.23 -29.64 -15.00
CA THR A 564 1.22 -30.71 -14.00
C THR A 564 0.18 -30.46 -12.90
N THR A 565 -0.34 -29.24 -12.81
CA THR A 565 -1.40 -28.85 -11.89
C THR A 565 -2.79 -28.99 -12.53
N GLU A 566 -3.81 -29.18 -11.70
CA GLU A 566 -5.20 -29.21 -12.17
C GLU A 566 -5.67 -27.80 -12.53
N GLU A 567 -5.19 -26.79 -11.80
CA GLU A 567 -5.67 -25.42 -11.84
C GLU A 567 -5.05 -24.59 -12.96
N ARG A 568 -3.75 -24.77 -13.25
CA ARG A 568 -3.01 -24.12 -14.36
C ARG A 568 -3.18 -22.61 -14.43
N LYS A 569 -3.30 -21.96 -13.28
CA LYS A 569 -3.60 -20.52 -13.24
C LYS A 569 -2.38 -19.69 -13.59
N LEU A 570 -2.61 -18.67 -14.42
CA LEU A 570 -1.81 -17.47 -14.49
C LEU A 570 -2.52 -16.40 -13.65
N ALA A 571 -1.83 -15.84 -12.66
CA ALA A 571 -2.43 -14.87 -11.74
C ALA A 571 -1.45 -13.76 -11.36
N ILE A 572 -2.00 -12.59 -11.08
CA ILE A 572 -1.31 -11.44 -10.49
C ILE A 572 -1.76 -11.32 -9.04
N HIS A 573 -0.80 -11.03 -8.16
CA HIS A 573 -1.04 -10.68 -6.77
C HIS A 573 -0.65 -9.22 -6.58
N TYR A 574 -1.64 -8.37 -6.37
CA TYR A 574 -1.47 -6.94 -6.21
C TYR A 574 -1.02 -6.59 -4.80
N ASN A 575 0.04 -5.82 -4.64
CA ASN A 575 0.60 -5.44 -3.35
C ASN A 575 -0.16 -4.23 -2.75
N VAL A 576 -1.44 -4.39 -2.47
CA VAL A 576 -2.38 -3.30 -2.08
C VAL A 576 -2.01 -2.44 -0.84
N ASP A 577 -0.89 -2.69 -0.16
CA ASP A 577 -0.37 -1.84 0.91
C ASP A 577 1.04 -1.27 0.68
N GLY A 578 1.66 -1.52 -0.47
CA GLY A 578 3.04 -1.09 -0.80
C GLY A 578 4.11 -1.66 0.12
N ARG A 579 3.77 -2.66 0.94
CA ARG A 579 4.65 -3.19 2.00
C ARG A 579 4.78 -4.71 1.96
N GLY A 580 4.16 -5.35 0.97
CA GLY A 580 4.14 -6.79 0.79
C GLY A 580 3.40 -7.53 1.91
N THR A 581 2.55 -6.84 2.71
CA THR A 581 1.84 -7.48 3.84
C THR A 581 0.36 -7.72 3.61
N ARG A 582 -0.22 -7.09 2.59
CA ARG A 582 -1.58 -7.34 2.10
C ARG A 582 -1.56 -7.54 0.59
N TRP A 583 -2.35 -8.50 0.12
CA TRP A 583 -2.37 -8.88 -1.27
C TRP A 583 -3.82 -9.06 -1.76
N ALA A 584 -4.13 -8.52 -2.93
CA ALA A 584 -5.32 -8.88 -3.70
C ALA A 584 -4.91 -9.79 -4.87
N ARG A 585 -5.82 -10.60 -5.41
CA ARG A 585 -5.47 -11.57 -6.47
C ARG A 585 -6.45 -11.52 -7.64
N GLN A 586 -5.89 -11.52 -8.86
CA GLN A 586 -6.63 -11.71 -10.10
C GLN A 586 -6.07 -12.90 -10.87
N VAL A 587 -6.95 -13.77 -11.35
CA VAL A 587 -6.61 -14.81 -12.32
C VAL A 587 -6.77 -14.23 -13.72
N ILE A 588 -5.69 -14.25 -14.51
CA ILE A 588 -5.66 -13.73 -15.88
C ILE A 588 -6.08 -14.81 -16.88
N ASP A 589 -5.62 -16.04 -16.68
CA ASP A 589 -5.87 -17.16 -17.58
C ASP A 589 -5.72 -18.52 -16.86
N ASP A 590 -6.11 -19.61 -17.52
CA ASP A 590 -6.00 -20.99 -17.00
C ASP A 590 -5.31 -21.98 -17.95
N VAL A 591 -4.52 -21.44 -18.90
CA VAL A 591 -3.68 -22.23 -19.82
C VAL A 591 -2.35 -22.70 -19.22
N GLY A 592 -1.97 -22.13 -18.07
CA GLY A 592 -0.71 -22.37 -17.38
C GLY A 592 0.51 -21.77 -18.08
N LEU A 593 1.57 -21.53 -17.31
CA LEU A 593 2.75 -20.80 -17.78
C LEU A 593 4.04 -21.38 -17.18
N HIS A 594 4.99 -21.71 -18.05
CA HIS A 594 6.29 -22.30 -17.68
C HIS A 594 7.43 -21.40 -18.14
N ASN A 595 8.17 -20.85 -17.18
CA ASN A 595 9.21 -19.84 -17.41
C ASN A 595 8.67 -18.63 -18.19
N GLY A 596 7.54 -18.09 -17.76
CA GLY A 596 7.01 -16.85 -18.33
C GLY A 596 7.90 -15.64 -18.03
N VAL A 597 7.82 -14.63 -18.90
CA VAL A 597 8.55 -13.37 -18.81
C VAL A 597 7.55 -12.23 -18.67
N VAL A 598 7.90 -11.23 -17.87
CA VAL A 598 7.14 -9.97 -17.73
C VAL A 598 8.00 -8.85 -18.29
N ALA A 599 7.43 -8.03 -19.18
CA ALA A 599 8.10 -6.91 -19.83
C ALA A 599 7.06 -6.00 -20.51
N ASP A 600 7.33 -4.71 -20.64
CA ASP A 600 6.55 -3.78 -21.46
C ASP A 600 6.88 -4.03 -22.96
N VAL A 601 6.10 -4.89 -23.62
CA VAL A 601 6.41 -5.38 -24.97
C VAL A 601 5.99 -4.38 -26.03
N ASP A 602 4.82 -3.76 -25.88
CA ASP A 602 4.29 -2.83 -26.88
C ASP A 602 4.66 -1.35 -26.63
N ARG A 603 5.31 -1.06 -25.49
CA ARG A 603 5.83 0.25 -25.07
C ARG A 603 4.76 1.27 -24.73
N ASP A 604 3.62 0.81 -24.24
CA ASP A 604 2.58 1.70 -23.71
C ASP A 604 2.78 2.03 -22.22
N GLY A 605 3.78 1.43 -21.57
CA GLY A 605 4.23 1.73 -20.20
C GLY A 605 3.64 0.83 -19.13
N ASP A 606 2.73 -0.07 -19.49
CA ASP A 606 2.29 -1.11 -18.60
C ASP A 606 3.06 -2.42 -18.88
N PHE A 607 3.16 -3.29 -17.86
CA PHE A 607 3.90 -4.53 -18.01
C PHE A 607 3.03 -5.65 -18.58
N ASP A 608 3.52 -6.31 -19.63
CA ASP A 608 2.87 -7.44 -20.27
C ASP A 608 3.40 -8.78 -19.76
N ILE A 609 2.67 -9.85 -20.08
CA ILE A 609 3.09 -11.22 -19.77
C ILE A 609 3.31 -11.99 -21.06
N TYR A 610 4.43 -12.71 -21.17
CA TYR A 610 4.78 -13.53 -22.32
C TYR A 610 5.12 -14.98 -21.92
N GLY A 611 4.56 -15.94 -22.67
CA GLY A 611 5.07 -17.31 -22.68
C GLY A 611 4.03 -18.39 -22.98
N ALA A 612 4.36 -19.61 -22.55
CA ALA A 612 3.51 -20.78 -22.71
C ALA A 612 3.84 -21.86 -21.67
N ASN A 613 2.95 -22.84 -21.57
CA ASN A 613 3.27 -24.16 -21.02
C ASN A 613 4.07 -24.99 -22.04
N TRP A 614 4.78 -26.03 -21.61
CA TRP A 614 5.62 -26.84 -22.52
C TRP A 614 4.98 -28.16 -22.98
N VAL A 615 4.13 -28.79 -22.16
CA VAL A 615 3.53 -30.08 -22.54
C VAL A 615 2.47 -29.92 -23.62
N GLY A 616 2.61 -30.75 -24.66
CA GLY A 616 1.73 -30.72 -25.82
C GLY A 616 2.09 -29.66 -26.86
N ASN A 617 3.20 -28.94 -26.65
CA ASN A 617 3.72 -27.88 -27.52
C ASN A 617 2.65 -26.82 -27.89
N PRO A 618 1.97 -26.21 -26.89
CA PRO A 618 0.90 -25.26 -27.16
C PRO A 618 1.45 -23.95 -27.78
N PRO A 619 0.61 -23.15 -28.44
CA PRO A 619 1.01 -21.84 -28.91
C PRO A 619 1.54 -20.93 -27.79
N VAL A 620 2.56 -20.14 -28.11
CA VAL A 620 3.06 -19.04 -27.27
C VAL A 620 2.13 -17.86 -27.36
N ARG A 621 1.91 -17.23 -26.21
CA ARG A 621 1.00 -16.10 -26.06
C ARG A 621 1.70 -14.93 -25.42
N VAL A 622 1.20 -13.76 -25.76
CA VAL A 622 1.38 -12.54 -24.98
C VAL A 622 0.02 -12.14 -24.43
N TRP A 623 -0.03 -11.71 -23.18
CA TRP A 623 -1.15 -11.04 -22.55
C TRP A 623 -0.74 -9.58 -22.40
N ILE A 624 -1.28 -8.75 -23.29
CA ILE A 624 -1.01 -7.32 -23.32
C ILE A 624 -1.88 -6.65 -22.25
N ASN A 625 -1.26 -5.97 -21.29
CA ASN A 625 -1.99 -5.21 -20.28
C ASN A 625 -2.62 -3.98 -20.94
N ARG A 626 -3.73 -3.50 -20.38
CA ARG A 626 -4.49 -2.36 -20.92
C ARG A 626 -4.88 -1.44 -19.77
N LEU A 627 -3.92 -1.23 -18.87
CA LEU A 627 -4.05 -0.27 -17.78
C LEU A 627 -4.39 1.11 -18.36
N ASP A 628 -3.68 1.47 -19.43
CA ASP A 628 -3.87 2.69 -20.20
C ASP A 628 -4.27 2.38 -21.66
N PRO A 629 -5.38 2.92 -22.19
CA PRO A 629 -5.56 2.91 -23.64
C PRO A 629 -4.44 3.75 -24.29
N PRO A 630 -3.91 3.40 -25.48
CA PRO A 630 -2.78 4.09 -26.12
C PRO A 630 -2.95 5.60 -26.43
N ALA A 631 -4.07 6.20 -26.05
CA ALA A 631 -4.38 7.62 -26.19
C ALA A 631 -4.52 8.34 -24.84
N SER A 632 -4.33 7.67 -23.69
CA SER A 632 -4.43 8.32 -22.39
C SER A 632 -3.19 9.17 -22.07
N VAL A 633 -3.44 10.26 -21.34
CA VAL A 633 -2.43 11.13 -20.75
C VAL A 633 -1.97 10.49 -19.44
N ARG A 634 -0.66 10.28 -19.30
CA ARG A 634 -0.06 9.78 -18.06
C ARG A 634 -0.09 10.85 -16.97
N LEU A 635 -0.19 10.47 -15.71
CA LEU A 635 -0.27 11.40 -14.58
C LEU A 635 1.01 11.40 -13.72
N ASP A 636 2.16 11.03 -14.31
CA ASP A 636 3.44 10.80 -13.63
C ASP A 636 4.42 11.98 -13.66
N ARG A 637 4.06 13.08 -14.33
CA ARG A 637 4.95 14.23 -14.55
C ARG A 637 4.28 15.53 -14.15
N TRP A 638 4.78 16.13 -13.06
CA TRP A 638 4.23 17.39 -12.52
C TRP A 638 5.32 18.42 -12.22
N THR A 639 5.08 19.68 -12.58
CA THR A 639 5.89 20.83 -12.15
C THR A 639 5.10 21.73 -11.22
N TYR A 640 5.65 21.97 -10.02
CA TYR A 640 5.04 22.85 -9.03
C TYR A 640 5.40 24.34 -9.22
N HIS A 641 4.39 25.20 -9.16
CA HIS A 641 4.51 26.65 -9.14
C HIS A 641 3.73 27.27 -7.98
N ARG A 642 4.33 28.26 -7.30
CA ARG A 642 3.61 29.12 -6.35
C ARG A 642 3.32 30.46 -7.01
N ILE A 643 2.04 30.73 -7.25
CA ILE A 643 1.57 31.85 -8.06
C ILE A 643 1.67 33.19 -7.31
N THR A 644 1.40 33.19 -6.00
CA THR A 644 1.48 34.37 -5.16
C THR A 644 1.80 34.00 -3.72
N ASN A 645 2.22 34.98 -2.92
CA ASN A 645 2.26 34.89 -1.45
C ASN A 645 1.53 36.08 -0.80
N GLY A 646 0.56 36.65 -1.51
CA GLY A 646 -0.23 37.80 -1.08
C GLY A 646 -1.74 37.57 -1.16
N HIS A 647 -2.21 36.36 -1.44
CA HIS A 647 -3.64 36.03 -1.47
C HIS A 647 -4.30 36.19 -0.08
N VAL A 648 -5.62 36.16 -0.05
CA VAL A 648 -6.42 36.32 1.18
C VAL A 648 -7.30 35.10 1.34
N ARG A 649 -7.70 34.78 2.57
CA ARG A 649 -8.61 33.67 2.82
C ARG A 649 -9.90 33.83 2.01
N SER A 650 -10.23 32.79 1.26
CA SER A 650 -11.27 32.77 0.23
C SER A 650 -11.83 31.35 0.13
N PHE A 651 -13.03 31.23 -0.42
CA PHE A 651 -13.64 29.96 -0.73
C PHE A 651 -13.74 29.67 -2.23
N GLY A 652 -13.62 30.70 -3.07
CA GLY A 652 -13.85 30.56 -4.50
C GLY A 652 -12.58 30.66 -5.32
N ILE A 653 -12.51 29.79 -6.33
CA ILE A 653 -11.50 29.80 -7.38
C ILE A 653 -12.19 29.57 -8.72
N ALA A 654 -11.83 30.37 -9.71
CA ALA A 654 -12.36 30.32 -11.07
C ALA A 654 -11.26 30.62 -12.08
N PHE A 655 -11.54 30.34 -13.35
CA PHE A 655 -10.61 30.48 -14.45
C PHE A 655 -11.28 31.15 -15.64
N SER A 656 -10.62 32.12 -16.26
CA SER A 656 -11.07 32.77 -17.48
C SER A 656 -9.92 33.58 -18.10
N ALA A 657 -9.97 33.87 -19.40
CA ALA A 657 -9.08 34.85 -20.02
C ALA A 657 -9.60 36.26 -19.72
N MET A 658 -8.91 36.99 -18.83
CA MET A 658 -9.42 38.27 -18.32
C MET A 658 -9.00 39.46 -19.18
N ASP A 659 -7.81 39.41 -19.80
CA ASP A 659 -7.23 40.57 -20.47
C ASP A 659 -7.02 40.46 -21.99
N GLY A 660 -7.66 39.45 -22.59
CA GLY A 660 -7.72 39.28 -24.04
C GLY A 660 -6.42 38.79 -24.69
N ASP A 661 -5.50 38.22 -23.91
CA ASP A 661 -4.29 37.55 -24.41
C ASP A 661 -4.47 36.05 -24.72
N ASP A 662 -5.72 35.58 -24.65
CA ASP A 662 -6.15 34.18 -24.85
C ASP A 662 -5.52 33.17 -23.86
N LEU A 663 -4.80 33.63 -22.83
CA LEU A 663 -4.28 32.78 -21.77
C LEU A 663 -5.31 32.64 -20.64
N THR A 664 -5.35 31.46 -20.02
CA THR A 664 -6.25 31.21 -18.89
C THR A 664 -5.66 31.81 -17.62
N ASP A 665 -6.37 32.78 -17.03
CA ASP A 665 -6.00 33.42 -15.76
C ASP A 665 -6.66 32.76 -14.56
N ILE A 666 -6.11 33.00 -13.37
CA ILE A 666 -6.65 32.50 -12.10
C ILE A 666 -7.42 33.63 -11.40
N ILE A 667 -8.63 33.34 -10.94
CA ILE A 667 -9.50 34.29 -10.25
C ILE A 667 -9.83 33.71 -8.89
N SER A 668 -9.46 34.40 -7.81
CA SER A 668 -9.63 33.87 -6.45
C SER A 668 -9.70 34.99 -5.43
N GLY A 669 -10.64 34.88 -4.49
CA GLY A 669 -10.90 35.93 -3.52
C GLY A 669 -11.28 37.25 -4.20
N PRO A 670 -10.71 38.40 -3.77
CA PRO A 670 -10.97 39.71 -4.37
C PRO A 670 -10.02 40.05 -5.52
N PHE A 671 -9.33 39.06 -6.10
CA PHE A 671 -8.29 39.28 -7.11
C PHE A 671 -8.49 38.39 -8.35
N TRP A 672 -7.99 38.87 -9.48
CA TRP A 672 -7.57 38.01 -10.58
C TRP A 672 -6.05 38.11 -10.77
N TYR A 673 -5.45 37.03 -11.27
CA TYR A 673 -4.02 36.80 -11.38
C TYR A 673 -3.68 36.48 -12.84
N ARG A 674 -2.94 37.38 -13.47
CA ARG A 674 -2.56 37.29 -14.88
C ARG A 674 -1.53 36.20 -15.11
N GLN A 675 -1.81 35.29 -16.04
CA GLN A 675 -0.83 34.30 -16.48
C GLN A 675 0.36 34.96 -17.20
N PRO A 676 1.60 34.65 -16.82
CA PRO A 676 2.79 35.15 -17.51
C PRO A 676 3.06 34.33 -18.77
N SER A 677 3.30 35.01 -19.89
CA SER A 677 3.60 34.39 -21.19
C SER A 677 4.98 33.72 -21.31
N GLU A 678 5.90 33.95 -20.37
CA GLU A 678 7.29 33.45 -20.46
C GLU A 678 7.68 32.45 -19.36
N SER A 679 7.30 32.70 -18.10
CA SER A 679 7.75 31.88 -16.96
C SER A 679 6.81 31.96 -15.77
N TRP A 680 6.46 30.80 -15.21
CA TRP A 680 5.56 30.67 -14.06
C TRP A 680 6.28 30.72 -12.70
N ASN A 681 7.61 30.88 -12.70
CA ASN A 681 8.44 30.90 -11.48
C ASN A 681 8.50 32.26 -10.76
N THR A 682 7.78 33.24 -11.26
CA THR A 682 7.64 34.56 -10.64
C THR A 682 6.24 34.74 -10.10
N GLU A 683 6.07 35.63 -9.13
CA GLU A 683 4.73 36.00 -8.67
C GLU A 683 3.93 36.59 -9.84
N TRP A 684 2.73 36.06 -10.06
CA TRP A 684 1.84 36.52 -11.11
C TRP A 684 1.31 37.92 -10.79
N GLU A 685 1.13 38.75 -11.82
CA GLU A 685 0.54 40.07 -11.64
C GLU A 685 -0.90 39.91 -11.15
N ARG A 686 -1.28 40.67 -10.12
CA ARG A 686 -2.63 40.58 -9.55
C ARG A 686 -3.34 41.92 -9.63
N THR A 687 -4.62 41.86 -9.94
CA THR A 687 -5.51 43.01 -10.01
C THR A 687 -6.71 42.79 -9.10
N ARG A 688 -7.13 43.85 -8.40
CA ARG A 688 -8.27 43.77 -7.48
C ARG A 688 -9.57 43.90 -8.26
N LEU A 689 -10.48 42.95 -8.01
CA LEU A 689 -11.83 42.93 -8.54
C LEU A 689 -12.71 43.98 -7.85
N ALA A 690 -12.94 43.82 -6.55
CA ALA A 690 -13.69 44.77 -5.71
C ALA A 690 -13.29 44.62 -4.23
N GLU A 691 -13.77 45.52 -3.37
CA GLU A 691 -13.60 45.37 -1.92
C GLU A 691 -14.62 44.38 -1.33
N GLY A 692 -14.12 43.47 -0.48
CA GLY A 692 -14.97 42.55 0.30
C GLY A 692 -15.74 41.53 -0.53
N VAL A 693 -15.27 41.20 -1.73
CA VAL A 693 -15.82 40.13 -2.57
C VAL A 693 -14.93 38.90 -2.53
N ASP A 694 -15.55 37.74 -2.76
CA ASP A 694 -14.91 36.44 -2.94
C ASP A 694 -15.41 35.84 -4.25
N ALA A 695 -14.55 35.79 -5.28
CA ALA A 695 -14.91 35.32 -6.61
C ALA A 695 -15.14 33.80 -6.63
N VAL A 696 -16.27 33.35 -7.15
CA VAL A 696 -16.71 31.94 -7.11
C VAL A 696 -16.93 31.32 -8.49
N ALA A 697 -17.10 32.13 -9.52
CA ALA A 697 -17.23 31.67 -10.90
C ALA A 697 -16.84 32.77 -11.89
N ALA A 698 -16.51 32.37 -13.11
CA ALA A 698 -16.31 33.27 -14.22
C ALA A 698 -16.97 32.71 -15.48
N LEU A 699 -17.73 33.54 -16.20
CA LEU A 699 -18.40 33.17 -17.45
C LEU A 699 -18.76 34.42 -18.27
N ASP A 700 -18.87 34.29 -19.59
CA ASP A 700 -19.33 35.36 -20.48
C ASP A 700 -20.84 35.60 -20.26
N LEU A 701 -21.16 36.61 -19.46
CA LEU A 701 -22.52 36.95 -19.03
C LEU A 701 -23.23 37.82 -20.05
N ASP A 702 -22.53 38.73 -20.71
CA ASP A 702 -23.11 39.72 -21.62
C ASP A 702 -22.98 39.35 -23.12
N GLY A 703 -22.26 38.28 -23.43
CA GLY A 703 -22.08 37.73 -24.77
C GLY A 703 -21.04 38.47 -25.61
N ASP A 704 -20.14 39.23 -24.97
CA ASP A 704 -19.06 39.96 -25.65
C ASP A 704 -17.82 39.10 -25.97
N GLY A 705 -17.81 37.85 -25.49
CA GLY A 705 -16.72 36.89 -25.67
C GLY A 705 -15.64 36.94 -24.58
N ARG A 706 -15.82 37.74 -23.53
CA ARG A 706 -14.91 37.80 -22.36
C ARG A 706 -15.63 37.32 -21.11
N GLY A 707 -14.87 36.83 -20.14
CA GLY A 707 -15.44 36.33 -18.89
C GLY A 707 -15.72 37.46 -17.89
N GLU A 708 -16.96 37.54 -17.41
CA GLU A 708 -17.30 38.29 -16.21
C GLU A 708 -17.07 37.46 -14.95
N VAL A 709 -16.82 38.13 -13.82
CA VAL A 709 -16.61 37.46 -12.53
C VAL A 709 -17.86 37.51 -11.68
N ILE A 710 -18.36 36.35 -11.26
CA ILE A 710 -19.40 36.22 -10.23
C ILE A 710 -18.72 36.08 -8.87
N ALA A 711 -19.18 36.87 -7.91
CA ALA A 711 -18.61 36.88 -6.57
C ALA A 711 -19.67 36.93 -5.47
N GLN A 712 -19.29 36.46 -4.29
CA GLN A 712 -20.08 36.52 -3.07
C GLN A 712 -19.52 37.54 -2.09
N ARG A 713 -20.40 38.09 -1.25
CA ARG A 713 -20.05 39.02 -0.17
C ARG A 713 -20.73 38.59 1.14
N GLY A 714 -19.92 38.04 2.04
CA GLY A 714 -20.33 37.63 3.39
C GLY A 714 -20.33 38.76 4.43
N GLY A 715 -20.39 38.38 5.72
CA GLY A 715 -20.25 39.31 6.86
C GLY A 715 -21.54 40.03 7.31
N GLY A 716 -22.71 39.64 6.78
CA GLY A 716 -24.01 40.25 7.08
C GLY A 716 -25.07 39.28 7.60
N ARG A 717 -26.34 39.72 7.66
CA ARG A 717 -27.50 38.82 7.97
C ARG A 717 -27.94 37.99 6.76
N ALA A 718 -27.39 38.29 5.59
CA ALA A 718 -27.61 37.64 4.31
C ALA A 718 -26.26 37.52 3.59
N LEU A 719 -26.16 36.56 2.68
CA LEU A 719 -25.07 36.42 1.73
C LEU A 719 -25.49 37.12 0.44
N HIS A 720 -24.74 38.13 0.03
CA HIS A 720 -25.01 38.87 -1.21
C HIS A 720 -24.20 38.29 -2.36
N LEU A 721 -24.80 38.24 -3.54
CA LEU A 721 -24.17 37.80 -4.77
C LEU A 721 -24.14 38.97 -5.76
N VAL A 722 -23.01 39.13 -6.43
CA VAL A 722 -22.75 40.19 -7.40
C VAL A 722 -22.04 39.60 -8.62
N TRP A 723 -22.13 40.30 -9.75
CA TRP A 723 -21.23 40.07 -10.87
C TRP A 723 -20.46 41.35 -11.19
N LEU A 724 -19.26 41.16 -11.74
CA LEU A 724 -18.27 42.21 -11.97
C LEU A 724 -17.92 42.24 -13.45
N HIS A 725 -18.20 43.37 -14.09
CA HIS A 725 -17.90 43.64 -15.50
C HIS A 725 -16.60 44.41 -15.64
N ALA A 726 -15.69 43.98 -16.51
CA ALA A 726 -14.46 44.71 -16.77
C ALA A 726 -14.73 45.98 -17.60
N GLU A 727 -14.34 47.16 -17.09
CA GLU A 727 -14.56 48.45 -17.78
C GLU A 727 -13.62 48.66 -18.99
N ASP A 728 -12.52 47.91 -19.06
CA ASP A 728 -11.49 47.97 -20.08
C ASP A 728 -11.02 46.56 -20.50
N ILE A 729 -10.39 46.46 -21.67
CA ILE A 729 -9.96 45.16 -22.22
C ILE A 729 -8.84 44.54 -21.41
N GLU A 730 -8.05 45.37 -20.74
CA GLU A 730 -6.97 44.92 -19.88
C GLU A 730 -7.44 44.61 -18.44
N ALA A 731 -8.76 44.66 -18.18
CA ALA A 731 -9.41 44.30 -16.93
C ALA A 731 -8.81 44.95 -15.66
N HIS A 732 -8.44 46.23 -15.74
CA HIS A 732 -7.88 46.96 -14.59
C HIS A 732 -8.93 47.45 -13.60
N ARG A 733 -10.16 47.66 -14.06
CA ARG A 733 -11.28 48.17 -13.26
C ARG A 733 -12.56 47.41 -13.55
N PHE A 734 -13.41 47.31 -12.55
CA PHE A 734 -14.65 46.55 -12.60
C PHE A 734 -15.85 47.38 -12.16
N GLU A 735 -16.93 47.29 -12.92
CA GLU A 735 -18.28 47.75 -12.55
C GLU A 735 -19.01 46.60 -11.83
N GLU A 736 -19.64 46.88 -10.68
CA GLU A 736 -20.35 45.89 -9.86
C GLU A 736 -21.86 45.98 -10.09
N HIS A 737 -22.47 44.82 -10.33
CA HIS A 737 -23.91 44.64 -10.50
C HIS A 737 -24.46 43.60 -9.51
N GLY A 738 -25.65 43.85 -8.96
CA GLY A 738 -26.31 42.97 -8.00
C GLY A 738 -26.99 41.77 -8.66
N ILE A 739 -26.68 40.56 -8.22
CA ILE A 739 -27.42 39.36 -8.60
C ILE A 739 -28.63 39.19 -7.67
N GLY A 740 -28.37 39.22 -6.36
CA GLY A 740 -29.38 38.96 -5.34
C GLY A 740 -28.78 38.62 -3.99
N GLU A 741 -29.59 38.06 -3.11
CA GLU A 741 -29.14 37.62 -1.79
C GLU A 741 -29.74 36.27 -1.43
N VAL A 742 -29.09 35.53 -0.53
CA VAL A 742 -29.63 34.33 0.14
C VAL A 742 -29.41 34.46 1.65
N PRO A 743 -30.05 33.64 2.51
CA PRO A 743 -29.71 33.60 3.93
C PRO A 743 -28.19 33.43 4.13
N ALA A 744 -27.63 34.03 5.17
CA ALA A 744 -26.19 33.92 5.41
C ALA A 744 -25.76 32.45 5.56
N ALA A 745 -24.59 32.11 4.99
CA ALA A 745 -23.90 30.87 5.30
C ALA A 745 -23.39 30.88 6.74
N SER A 746 -23.01 29.72 7.27
CA SER A 746 -22.43 29.54 8.60
C SER A 746 -21.07 30.21 8.74
N HIS A 747 -20.34 30.35 7.63
CA HIS A 747 -19.05 31.04 7.58
C HIS A 747 -19.20 32.53 7.23
N GLU A 748 -18.43 33.38 7.93
CA GLU A 748 -18.49 34.83 7.73
C GLU A 748 -18.03 35.26 6.33
N LEU A 749 -17.17 34.48 5.66
CA LEU A 749 -16.68 34.76 4.31
C LEU A 749 -17.76 34.54 3.24
N GLY A 750 -18.63 33.55 3.43
CA GLY A 750 -19.65 33.19 2.46
C GLY A 750 -19.92 31.70 2.42
N SER A 751 -20.54 31.26 1.33
CA SER A 751 -20.81 29.87 1.03
C SER A 751 -19.55 29.13 0.57
N GLN A 752 -19.43 27.88 1.02
CA GLN A 752 -18.44 26.94 0.53
C GLN A 752 -18.94 26.13 -0.68
N GLY A 753 -20.26 25.92 -0.80
CA GLY A 753 -20.85 25.18 -1.91
C GLY A 753 -21.39 26.10 -2.98
N HIS A 754 -20.68 26.19 -4.10
CA HIS A 754 -21.13 26.92 -5.27
C HIS A 754 -20.83 26.13 -6.54
N ALA A 755 -21.73 26.20 -7.52
CA ALA A 755 -21.57 25.53 -8.81
C ALA A 755 -22.30 26.30 -9.91
N LEU A 756 -21.75 26.25 -11.12
CA LEU A 756 -22.52 26.52 -12.34
C LEU A 756 -23.07 25.20 -12.85
N ALA A 757 -24.37 25.14 -13.13
CA ALA A 757 -25.01 23.92 -13.63
C ALA A 757 -26.17 24.25 -14.57
N GLN A 758 -26.39 23.42 -15.59
CA GLN A 758 -27.56 23.53 -16.46
C GLN A 758 -28.79 22.90 -15.78
N VAL A 759 -29.30 23.56 -14.75
CA VAL A 759 -30.47 23.13 -13.97
C VAL A 759 -31.74 23.26 -14.80
N VAL A 760 -31.87 24.35 -15.56
CA VAL A 760 -32.97 24.60 -16.51
C VAL A 760 -32.47 24.34 -17.92
N LYS A 761 -33.02 23.35 -18.62
CA LYS A 761 -32.51 22.90 -19.93
C LYS A 761 -32.65 23.96 -21.02
N GLY A 762 -31.55 24.24 -21.73
CA GLY A 762 -31.54 24.97 -23.01
C GLY A 762 -31.26 26.49 -22.94
N GLY A 763 -30.81 27.00 -21.79
CA GLY A 763 -30.39 28.40 -21.58
C GLY A 763 -28.91 28.53 -21.20
N LYS A 764 -28.53 29.67 -20.59
CA LYS A 764 -27.26 29.82 -19.85
C LYS A 764 -27.27 28.87 -18.62
N PRO A 765 -26.11 28.49 -18.06
CA PRO A 765 -26.08 27.76 -16.80
C PRO A 765 -26.60 28.62 -15.64
N GLU A 766 -27.15 27.99 -14.62
CA GLU A 766 -27.57 28.65 -13.38
C GLU A 766 -26.43 28.71 -12.36
N LEU A 767 -26.41 29.77 -11.54
CA LEU A 767 -25.54 29.87 -10.37
C LEU A 767 -26.21 29.23 -9.15
N ALA A 768 -25.73 28.08 -8.70
CA ALA A 768 -26.17 27.41 -7.49
C ALA A 768 -25.26 27.76 -6.30
N VAL A 769 -25.87 28.01 -5.13
CA VAL A 769 -25.18 28.35 -3.87
C VAL A 769 -25.85 27.66 -2.69
N SER A 770 -25.05 27.01 -1.84
CA SER A 770 -25.46 26.48 -0.54
C SER A 770 -25.39 27.57 0.53
N SER A 771 -26.27 27.54 1.52
CA SER A 771 -26.36 28.60 2.53
C SER A 771 -27.01 28.07 3.81
N GLY A 772 -27.05 28.88 4.88
CA GLY A 772 -27.80 28.53 6.10
C GLY A 772 -29.32 28.35 5.87
N GLY A 773 -29.82 28.68 4.67
CA GLY A 773 -31.17 28.39 4.20
C GLY A 773 -31.28 27.17 3.28
N GLY A 774 -30.27 26.32 3.16
CA GLY A 774 -30.21 25.26 2.14
C GLY A 774 -29.69 25.77 0.80
N VAL A 775 -30.02 25.06 -0.29
CA VAL A 775 -29.47 25.34 -1.63
C VAL A 775 -30.45 26.17 -2.47
N PHE A 776 -29.90 27.18 -3.15
CA PHE A 776 -30.62 28.04 -4.08
C PHE A 776 -29.92 28.04 -5.43
N TYR A 777 -30.65 28.27 -6.51
CA TYR A 777 -30.07 28.63 -7.80
C TYR A 777 -30.63 29.96 -8.31
N PHE A 778 -29.81 30.64 -9.10
CA PHE A 778 -30.15 31.87 -9.81
C PHE A 778 -30.08 31.65 -11.31
N GLU A 779 -31.16 31.97 -12.02
CA GLU A 779 -31.20 31.94 -13.48
C GLU A 779 -30.51 33.19 -14.03
N ILE A 780 -29.58 33.00 -14.96
CA ILE A 780 -28.88 34.11 -15.60
C ILE A 780 -29.78 34.68 -16.69
N PRO A 781 -30.29 35.92 -16.56
CA PRO A 781 -31.14 36.50 -17.59
C PRO A 781 -30.35 36.79 -18.88
N ASP A 782 -31.08 36.94 -19.99
CA ASP A 782 -30.49 37.35 -21.27
C ASP A 782 -29.73 38.69 -21.13
N ASP A 783 -30.32 39.63 -20.38
CA ASP A 783 -29.69 40.88 -19.94
C ASP A 783 -29.26 40.75 -18.47
N PRO A 784 -27.97 40.50 -18.18
CA PRO A 784 -27.46 40.27 -16.83
C PRO A 784 -27.56 41.49 -15.91
N THR A 785 -27.87 42.68 -16.45
CA THR A 785 -28.06 43.92 -15.67
C THR A 785 -29.43 44.02 -15.00
N VAL A 786 -30.35 43.09 -15.28
CA VAL A 786 -31.67 43.05 -14.64
C VAL A 786 -31.56 42.54 -13.21
N GLU A 787 -31.83 43.40 -12.22
CA GLU A 787 -31.75 43.03 -10.80
C GLU A 787 -33.11 42.96 -10.09
N PRO A 788 -33.33 41.98 -9.17
CA PRO A 788 -32.50 40.81 -8.93
C PRO A 788 -32.72 39.72 -10.00
N TRP A 789 -31.75 38.83 -10.16
CA TRP A 789 -31.89 37.62 -10.98
C TRP A 789 -33.00 36.72 -10.42
N PRO A 790 -33.77 36.00 -11.27
CA PRO A 790 -34.73 35.00 -10.81
C PRO A 790 -34.04 33.96 -9.91
N ARG A 791 -34.65 33.70 -8.75
CA ARG A 791 -34.08 32.84 -7.71
C ARG A 791 -35.08 31.78 -7.28
N THR A 792 -34.63 30.53 -7.25
CA THR A 792 -35.39 29.38 -6.76
C THR A 792 -34.64 28.70 -5.62
N ARG A 793 -35.38 28.25 -4.61
CA ARG A 793 -34.83 27.40 -3.53
C ARG A 793 -35.06 25.95 -3.90
N ILE A 794 -34.00 25.16 -3.95
CA ILE A 794 -34.07 23.72 -4.21
C ILE A 794 -34.52 22.99 -2.94
N CYS A 795 -33.84 23.25 -1.83
CA CYS A 795 -34.10 22.55 -0.57
C CYS A 795 -33.78 23.37 0.67
N ALA A 796 -34.21 22.88 1.83
CA ALA A 796 -33.96 23.49 3.14
C ALA A 796 -33.01 22.67 4.03
N GLU A 797 -32.84 21.40 3.70
CA GLU A 797 -32.27 20.35 4.56
C GLU A 797 -30.78 20.08 4.30
N ALA A 798 -30.26 20.51 3.15
CA ALA A 798 -28.85 20.38 2.81
C ALA A 798 -27.98 21.21 3.77
N SER A 799 -26.75 20.73 4.02
CA SER A 799 -25.70 21.54 4.63
C SER A 799 -25.36 22.72 3.73
N ASP A 800 -24.68 23.70 4.29
CA ASP A 800 -24.11 24.83 3.58
C ASP A 800 -22.66 24.59 3.13
N GLU A 801 -22.32 23.31 2.93
CA GLU A 801 -21.01 22.82 2.45
C GLU A 801 -21.07 22.46 0.96
N GLY A 802 -20.24 21.52 0.51
CA GLY A 802 -20.13 21.10 -0.89
C GLY A 802 -21.44 20.58 -1.49
N ILE A 803 -21.67 20.95 -2.75
CA ILE A 803 -22.81 20.54 -3.57
C ILE A 803 -22.30 20.05 -4.92
N ALA A 804 -23.02 19.12 -5.54
CA ALA A 804 -22.73 18.64 -6.89
C ALA A 804 -24.02 18.52 -7.70
N PHE A 805 -23.89 18.56 -9.03
CA PHE A 805 -25.00 18.35 -9.96
C PHE A 805 -24.66 17.24 -10.95
N ALA A 806 -25.57 16.27 -11.11
CA ALA A 806 -25.46 15.18 -12.07
C ALA A 806 -26.85 14.63 -12.39
N ASP A 807 -27.01 13.95 -13.52
CA ASP A 807 -28.23 13.19 -13.83
C ASP A 807 -28.20 11.86 -13.07
N ILE A 808 -28.82 11.83 -11.88
CA ILE A 808 -28.71 10.69 -10.96
C ILE A 808 -29.69 9.57 -11.35
N ASP A 809 -30.84 9.93 -11.90
CA ASP A 809 -31.90 8.96 -12.26
C ASP A 809 -32.01 8.66 -13.78
N GLY A 810 -31.18 9.29 -14.60
CA GLY A 810 -31.08 9.04 -16.04
C GLY A 810 -32.21 9.67 -16.84
N ASP A 811 -32.90 10.68 -16.32
CA ASP A 811 -34.01 11.36 -17.01
C ASP A 811 -33.55 12.52 -17.93
N GLY A 812 -32.26 12.81 -17.94
CA GLY A 812 -31.63 13.83 -18.78
C GLY A 812 -31.74 15.25 -18.22
N LEU A 813 -32.06 15.40 -16.92
CA LEU A 813 -32.02 16.63 -16.14
C LEU A 813 -30.97 16.51 -15.04
N LEU A 814 -30.29 17.61 -14.70
CA LEU A 814 -29.34 17.60 -13.60
C LEU A 814 -30.07 17.69 -12.25
N ASP A 815 -29.79 16.74 -11.38
CA ASP A 815 -30.22 16.67 -9.99
C ASP A 815 -29.19 17.29 -9.05
N LEU A 816 -29.62 17.69 -7.86
CA LEU A 816 -28.72 18.19 -6.81
C LEU A 816 -28.28 17.03 -5.91
N VAL A 817 -26.99 16.90 -5.65
CA VAL A 817 -26.43 16.02 -4.62
C VAL A 817 -25.80 16.87 -3.51
N ALA A 818 -26.15 16.56 -2.25
CA ALA A 818 -25.56 17.22 -1.08
C ALA A 818 -25.65 16.31 0.15
N THR A 819 -24.97 16.71 1.22
CA THR A 819 -25.20 16.12 2.54
C THR A 819 -26.18 16.95 3.36
N THR A 820 -26.87 16.32 4.31
CA THR A 820 -27.76 17.04 5.24
C THR A 820 -27.02 17.29 6.55
N GLY A 821 -26.93 18.55 6.99
CA GLY A 821 -26.06 18.97 8.11
C GLY A 821 -26.26 18.19 9.42
N ASP A 822 -27.51 18.06 9.89
CA ASP A 822 -27.78 17.46 11.21
C ASP A 822 -27.80 15.92 11.21
N ALA A 823 -28.01 15.29 10.05
CA ALA A 823 -28.25 13.85 9.95
C ALA A 823 -27.07 13.07 9.33
N LYS A 824 -25.99 13.74 8.89
CA LYS A 824 -24.84 13.11 8.20
C LYS A 824 -25.30 12.12 7.14
N THR A 825 -26.31 12.54 6.39
CA THR A 825 -26.99 11.73 5.39
C THR A 825 -26.63 12.29 4.04
N VAL A 826 -26.20 11.40 3.14
CA VAL A 826 -26.00 11.70 1.72
C VAL A 826 -27.37 11.60 1.05
N ALA A 827 -27.70 12.59 0.24
CA ALA A 827 -28.99 12.69 -0.41
C ALA A 827 -28.87 13.37 -1.76
N TRP A 828 -29.86 13.14 -2.60
CA TRP A 828 -30.06 13.89 -3.82
C TRP A 828 -31.50 14.40 -3.92
N TRP A 829 -31.70 15.46 -4.69
CA TRP A 829 -33.00 16.06 -4.95
C TRP A 829 -33.25 16.00 -6.44
N ARG A 830 -34.39 15.39 -6.79
CA ARG A 830 -34.82 15.22 -8.17
C ARG A 830 -35.30 16.53 -8.76
N ASN A 831 -34.78 16.87 -9.93
CA ASN A 831 -35.20 18.05 -10.68
C ASN A 831 -36.60 17.83 -11.28
N PRO A 832 -37.58 18.71 -11.01
CA PRO A 832 -38.93 18.58 -11.56
C PRO A 832 -38.99 18.88 -13.08
N GLY A 833 -37.97 19.52 -13.65
CA GLY A 833 -37.85 19.80 -15.08
C GLY A 833 -38.70 20.96 -15.60
N ASP A 834 -39.44 21.64 -14.73
CA ASP A 834 -40.33 22.76 -15.07
C ASP A 834 -39.95 24.09 -14.40
N GLY A 835 -38.78 24.14 -13.75
CA GLY A 835 -38.30 25.32 -13.02
C GLY A 835 -39.02 25.59 -11.69
N SER A 836 -39.93 24.71 -11.26
CA SER A 836 -40.62 24.84 -9.98
C SER A 836 -39.69 24.55 -8.79
N PRO A 837 -40.03 25.02 -7.56
CA PRO A 837 -39.31 24.67 -6.34
C PRO A 837 -39.70 23.27 -5.79
N ASP A 838 -40.49 22.48 -6.51
CA ASP A 838 -41.06 21.21 -6.03
C ASP A 838 -40.09 20.02 -6.24
N TRP A 839 -38.85 20.17 -5.77
CA TRP A 839 -37.81 19.15 -5.86
C TRP A 839 -38.05 18.00 -4.88
N GLU A 840 -37.86 16.76 -5.34
CA GLU A 840 -38.13 15.56 -4.53
C GLU A 840 -36.85 15.04 -3.86
N LEU A 841 -36.81 15.05 -2.52
CA LEU A 841 -35.70 14.49 -1.73
C LEU A 841 -35.66 12.95 -1.82
N ARG A 842 -34.49 12.41 -2.13
CA ARG A 842 -34.15 10.99 -2.16
C ARG A 842 -32.93 10.74 -1.27
N HIS A 843 -33.03 9.74 -0.40
CA HIS A 843 -31.93 9.37 0.50
C HIS A 843 -31.03 8.32 -0.14
N VAL A 844 -29.71 8.55 -0.07
CA VAL A 844 -28.68 7.60 -0.52
C VAL A 844 -28.25 6.73 0.66
N GLY A 845 -27.77 7.35 1.72
CA GLY A 845 -27.35 6.64 2.92
C GLY A 845 -26.72 7.54 3.97
N LYS A 846 -26.11 6.95 4.99
CA LYS A 846 -25.54 7.69 6.13
C LYS A 846 -24.06 7.47 6.25
N VAL A 847 -23.35 8.52 6.67
CA VAL A 847 -21.91 8.50 6.96
C VAL A 847 -21.66 8.74 8.46
N PRO A 848 -22.09 7.82 9.36
CA PRO A 848 -21.99 8.03 10.81
C PRO A 848 -20.55 8.03 11.33
N GLU A 849 -19.61 7.49 10.56
CA GLU A 849 -18.19 7.41 10.91
C GLU A 849 -17.46 8.73 10.67
N MET A 850 -17.94 9.56 9.73
CA MET A 850 -17.39 10.89 9.46
C MET A 850 -17.73 11.86 10.59
N VAL A 851 -16.78 12.71 10.96
CA VAL A 851 -17.01 13.83 11.89
C VAL A 851 -17.87 14.90 11.21
N TYR A 852 -17.44 15.43 10.06
CA TYR A 852 -18.21 16.34 9.23
C TYR A 852 -18.04 15.97 7.75
N PRO A 853 -19.12 15.61 7.03
CA PRO A 853 -19.08 15.53 5.58
C PRO A 853 -18.88 16.94 5.02
N ASP A 854 -17.87 17.13 4.17
CA ASP A 854 -17.47 18.46 3.66
C ASP A 854 -17.72 18.60 2.16
N ARG A 855 -17.00 17.83 1.32
CA ARG A 855 -17.17 17.88 -0.13
C ARG A 855 -18.04 16.74 -0.65
N VAL A 856 -18.74 17.03 -1.74
CA VAL A 856 -19.57 16.10 -2.49
C VAL A 856 -19.24 16.26 -3.96
N ALA A 857 -19.09 15.16 -4.67
CA ALA A 857 -19.00 15.13 -6.13
C ALA A 857 -19.87 14.00 -6.68
N ALA A 858 -20.24 14.08 -7.97
CA ALA A 858 -21.03 13.06 -8.63
C ALA A 858 -20.56 12.86 -10.08
N ALA A 859 -20.29 11.60 -10.46
CA ALA A 859 -19.85 11.18 -11.79
C ALA A 859 -20.00 9.66 -11.94
N ASP A 860 -19.96 9.13 -13.17
CA ASP A 860 -19.96 7.68 -13.42
C ASP A 860 -18.59 7.08 -13.09
N LEU A 861 -18.45 6.45 -11.91
CA LEU A 861 -17.16 6.00 -11.41
C LEU A 861 -16.89 4.53 -11.68
N ASP A 862 -17.89 3.76 -12.05
CA ASP A 862 -17.73 2.35 -12.38
C ASP A 862 -17.90 2.03 -13.88
N GLY A 863 -18.30 3.01 -14.69
CA GLY A 863 -18.47 2.91 -16.13
C GLY A 863 -19.80 2.30 -16.55
N ASP A 864 -20.81 2.30 -15.65
CA ASP A 864 -22.12 1.70 -15.90
C ASP A 864 -23.12 2.64 -16.59
N GLY A 865 -22.71 3.88 -16.85
CA GLY A 865 -23.48 4.95 -17.49
C GLY A 865 -24.35 5.76 -16.53
N ARG A 866 -24.25 5.57 -15.21
CA ARG A 866 -24.99 6.33 -14.19
C ARG A 866 -24.05 7.09 -13.28
N ALA A 867 -24.47 8.26 -12.84
CA ALA A 867 -23.68 9.02 -11.88
C ALA A 867 -23.75 8.39 -10.48
N ASP A 868 -22.57 8.14 -9.92
CA ASP A 868 -22.30 7.78 -8.54
C ASP A 868 -22.01 9.01 -7.68
N ILE A 869 -21.81 8.82 -6.38
CA ILE A 869 -21.57 9.93 -5.42
C ILE A 869 -20.31 9.69 -4.60
N VAL A 870 -19.46 10.71 -4.49
CA VAL A 870 -18.29 10.73 -3.59
C VAL A 870 -18.49 11.78 -2.50
N VAL A 871 -18.14 11.42 -1.27
CA VAL A 871 -18.19 12.33 -0.12
C VAL A 871 -16.88 12.26 0.65
N THR A 872 -16.31 13.41 0.99
CA THR A 872 -15.09 13.51 1.82
C THR A 872 -15.38 14.12 3.20
N GLU A 873 -14.48 13.85 4.14
CA GLU A 873 -14.61 14.28 5.53
C GLU A 873 -13.68 15.44 5.88
N GLU A 874 -14.26 16.48 6.48
CA GLU A 874 -13.54 17.37 7.37
C GLU A 874 -13.57 16.85 8.80
N ASN A 875 -12.39 16.68 9.39
CA ASN A 875 -12.31 16.42 10.83
C ASN A 875 -11.19 17.17 11.54
N GLY A 876 -10.41 17.96 10.81
CA GLY A 876 -9.33 18.78 11.35
C GLY A 876 -8.17 17.96 11.92
N LYS A 877 -8.09 16.66 11.66
CA LYS A 877 -7.02 15.78 12.15
C LYS A 877 -5.99 15.48 11.08
N ALA A 878 -4.79 15.15 11.55
CA ALA A 878 -3.68 14.73 10.70
C ALA A 878 -3.85 13.30 10.13
N ASP A 879 -4.85 12.55 10.61
CA ASP A 879 -5.17 11.20 10.18
C ASP A 879 -6.68 10.93 10.36
N SER A 880 -7.17 9.82 9.82
CA SER A 880 -8.54 9.27 9.99
C SER A 880 -9.71 9.99 9.32
N ALA A 881 -9.50 10.99 8.46
CA ALA A 881 -10.54 11.54 7.59
C ALA A 881 -10.85 10.59 6.43
N LYS A 882 -12.14 10.33 6.21
CA LYS A 882 -12.64 9.35 5.25
C LYS A 882 -13.04 9.99 3.92
N ALA A 883 -12.90 9.22 2.85
CA ALA A 883 -13.59 9.43 1.59
C ALA A 883 -14.43 8.18 1.28
N TYR A 884 -15.69 8.37 0.93
CA TYR A 884 -16.61 7.30 0.56
C TYR A 884 -17.13 7.50 -0.85
N TRP A 885 -17.20 6.40 -1.61
CA TRP A 885 -17.93 6.28 -2.86
C TRP A 885 -19.24 5.54 -2.60
N TRP A 886 -20.32 5.99 -3.24
CA TRP A 886 -21.63 5.36 -3.22
C TRP A 886 -22.03 4.99 -4.65
N HIS A 887 -22.16 3.69 -4.90
CA HIS A 887 -22.58 3.12 -6.18
C HIS A 887 -24.09 3.27 -6.40
N ASN A 888 -24.48 3.75 -7.58
CA ASN A 888 -25.87 3.97 -7.99
C ASN A 888 -26.52 2.66 -8.48
N PRO A 889 -27.47 2.08 -7.71
CA PRO A 889 -27.89 0.69 -7.88
C PRO A 889 -28.81 0.40 -9.08
N ALA A 890 -28.92 1.31 -10.06
CA ALA A 890 -29.81 1.29 -11.25
C ALA A 890 -31.32 1.29 -10.95
N ASP A 891 -31.77 0.44 -10.02
CA ASP A 891 -33.12 0.41 -9.50
C ASP A 891 -33.20 1.32 -8.26
N SER A 892 -33.93 2.43 -8.39
CA SER A 892 -34.20 3.39 -7.30
C SER A 892 -34.84 2.78 -6.04
N SER A 893 -35.30 1.53 -6.08
CA SER A 893 -35.82 0.80 -4.91
C SER A 893 -34.77 -0.02 -4.16
N SER A 894 -33.56 -0.15 -4.72
CA SER A 894 -32.41 -0.82 -4.10
C SER A 894 -31.61 0.17 -3.24
N ASP A 895 -30.95 -0.35 -2.20
CA ASP A 895 -30.05 0.44 -1.37
C ASP A 895 -28.76 0.73 -2.15
N TRP A 896 -28.22 1.94 -2.00
CA TRP A 896 -26.91 2.29 -2.55
C TRP A 896 -25.80 1.56 -1.78
N GLU A 897 -24.79 1.08 -2.49
CA GLU A 897 -23.64 0.40 -1.88
C GLU A 897 -22.55 1.43 -1.54
N GLN A 898 -22.02 1.38 -0.32
CA GLN A 898 -20.99 2.29 0.17
C GLN A 898 -19.63 1.59 0.20
N HIS A 899 -18.62 2.25 -0.37
CA HIS A 899 -17.23 1.82 -0.41
C HIS A 899 -16.32 2.89 0.19
N GLU A 900 -15.35 2.48 1.03
CA GLU A 900 -14.30 3.39 1.51
C GLU A 900 -13.21 3.50 0.44
N ILE A 901 -12.95 4.71 -0.05
CA ILE A 901 -11.85 4.97 -0.99
C ILE A 901 -10.55 5.08 -0.20
N THR A 902 -10.52 5.95 0.82
CA THR A 902 -9.31 6.18 1.61
C THR A 902 -9.57 6.74 3.01
N SER A 903 -8.53 6.73 3.84
CA SER A 903 -8.53 7.22 5.21
C SER A 903 -7.23 7.94 5.56
N ARG A 904 -7.22 9.28 5.53
CA ARG A 904 -6.00 10.12 5.60
C ARG A 904 -6.15 11.37 6.48
N GLY A 905 -5.32 12.38 6.28
CA GLY A 905 -5.53 13.70 6.87
C GLY A 905 -6.79 14.38 6.33
N SER A 906 -7.35 15.36 7.06
CA SER A 906 -8.61 16.05 6.73
C SER A 906 -8.75 16.37 5.22
N LEU A 907 -9.81 15.86 4.56
CA LEU A 907 -9.99 15.87 3.10
C LEU A 907 -10.98 16.96 2.67
N ASN A 908 -10.58 18.22 2.85
CA ASN A 908 -11.43 19.39 2.58
C ASN A 908 -11.47 19.81 1.09
N SER A 909 -10.90 18.97 0.22
CA SER A 909 -10.69 19.27 -1.19
C SER A 909 -11.01 18.03 -2.03
N LEU A 910 -11.96 18.18 -2.95
CA LEU A 910 -12.40 17.15 -3.89
C LEU A 910 -12.75 17.83 -5.23
N SER A 911 -12.22 17.30 -6.32
CA SER A 911 -12.67 17.56 -7.69
C SER A 911 -12.78 16.24 -8.45
N VAL A 912 -13.53 16.24 -9.55
CA VAL A 912 -13.71 15.08 -10.43
C VAL A 912 -13.54 15.52 -11.87
N SER A 913 -12.67 14.86 -12.62
CA SER A 913 -12.39 15.14 -14.03
C SER A 913 -11.73 13.93 -14.66
N ASP A 914 -11.93 13.73 -15.96
CA ASP A 914 -11.15 12.78 -16.73
C ASP A 914 -9.75 13.37 -16.97
N MET A 915 -8.79 13.02 -16.13
CA MET A 915 -7.43 13.56 -16.17
C MET A 915 -6.58 12.88 -17.24
N THR A 916 -6.97 11.66 -17.62
CA THR A 916 -6.23 10.85 -18.59
C THR A 916 -6.80 10.91 -20.00
N GLY A 917 -8.02 11.42 -20.19
CA GLY A 917 -8.70 11.44 -21.49
C GLY A 917 -9.20 10.06 -21.93
N ASP A 918 -9.29 9.09 -21.01
CA ASP A 918 -9.73 7.72 -21.28
C ASP A 918 -11.26 7.55 -21.23
N GLY A 919 -11.99 8.63 -20.91
CA GLY A 919 -13.43 8.69 -20.76
C GLY A 919 -13.93 8.26 -19.38
N ARG A 920 -13.05 7.91 -18.43
CA ARG A 920 -13.38 7.58 -17.04
C ARG A 920 -12.99 8.74 -16.12
N PRO A 921 -13.93 9.27 -15.32
CA PRO A 921 -13.62 10.37 -14.42
C PRO A 921 -12.75 9.91 -13.24
N ASP A 922 -11.67 10.64 -13.00
CA ASP A 922 -10.73 10.47 -11.88
C ASP A 922 -11.12 11.38 -10.70
N LEU A 923 -10.62 11.07 -9.49
CA LEU A 923 -10.84 11.90 -8.30
C LEU A 923 -9.58 12.67 -7.92
N ILE A 924 -9.70 13.97 -7.70
CA ILE A 924 -8.59 14.80 -7.22
C ILE A 924 -8.87 15.14 -5.77
N MET A 925 -8.03 14.65 -4.85
CA MET A 925 -8.22 14.82 -3.41
C MET A 925 -7.03 15.54 -2.78
N GLY A 926 -7.34 16.54 -1.96
CA GLY A 926 -6.35 17.37 -1.27
C GLY A 926 -6.54 17.34 0.24
N GLU A 927 -5.43 17.29 0.97
CA GLU A 927 -5.40 17.30 2.42
C GLU A 927 -5.23 18.72 2.98
N HIS A 928 -6.11 19.09 3.91
CA HIS A 928 -6.01 20.29 4.75
C HIS A 928 -5.11 20.09 5.99
N ARG A 929 -4.93 18.84 6.39
CA ARG A 929 -4.18 18.45 7.60
C ARG A 929 -3.41 17.18 7.32
N GLY A 930 -2.39 16.91 8.13
CA GLY A 930 -1.59 15.68 7.99
C GLY A 930 -0.37 15.93 7.14
N ALA A 931 -0.24 15.16 6.07
CA ALA A 931 0.88 15.26 5.15
C ALA A 931 0.70 16.42 4.15
N LEU A 932 -0.53 16.94 4.01
CA LEU A 932 -0.86 17.98 3.03
C LEU A 932 -0.60 17.48 1.61
N ARG A 933 -1.07 16.26 1.35
CA ARG A 933 -1.00 15.61 0.05
C ARG A 933 -2.05 16.18 -0.88
N LEU A 934 -1.66 16.37 -2.13
CA LEU A 934 -2.56 16.48 -3.26
C LEU A 934 -2.31 15.24 -4.13
N SER A 935 -3.38 14.50 -4.40
CA SER A 935 -3.30 13.26 -5.18
C SER A 935 -4.39 13.22 -6.24
N SER A 936 -4.04 12.71 -7.41
CA SER A 936 -5.00 12.21 -8.40
C SER A 936 -5.30 10.75 -8.09
N TRP A 937 -6.55 10.32 -8.24
CA TRP A 937 -6.98 8.95 -8.00
C TRP A 937 -7.54 8.44 -9.32
N HIS A 938 -6.67 7.76 -10.07
CA HIS A 938 -6.97 7.28 -11.40
C HIS A 938 -8.01 6.17 -11.37
N ASN A 939 -9.08 6.33 -12.13
CA ASN A 939 -10.21 5.43 -12.15
C ASN A 939 -10.03 4.30 -13.17
N LEU A 940 -9.89 3.07 -12.64
CA LEU A 940 -9.74 1.86 -13.44
C LEU A 940 -11.08 1.20 -13.82
N GLY A 941 -12.21 1.84 -13.51
CA GLY A 941 -13.55 1.29 -13.68
C GLY A 941 -13.91 0.24 -12.62
N GLY A 942 -15.21 -0.05 -12.52
CA GLY A 942 -15.75 -0.88 -11.43
C GLY A 942 -15.55 -0.28 -10.04
N GLY A 943 -15.30 1.03 -9.94
CA GLY A 943 -15.07 1.75 -8.68
C GLY A 943 -13.72 1.49 -8.01
N ARG A 944 -12.72 1.14 -8.80
CA ARG A 944 -11.33 0.96 -8.34
C ARG A 944 -10.53 2.21 -8.69
N PHE A 945 -9.71 2.64 -7.74
CA PHE A 945 -8.88 3.83 -7.89
C PHE A 945 -7.43 3.53 -7.53
N ILE A 946 -6.50 4.02 -8.33
CA ILE A 946 -5.07 4.06 -8.01
C ILE A 946 -4.69 5.47 -7.62
N GLU A 947 -4.04 5.62 -6.46
CA GLU A 947 -3.57 6.93 -6.03
C GLU A 947 -2.25 7.28 -6.70
N GLN A 948 -2.20 8.43 -7.36
CA GLN A 948 -0.98 9.07 -7.80
C GLN A 948 -0.75 10.37 -7.03
N LEU A 949 0.36 10.42 -6.30
CA LEU A 949 0.76 11.61 -5.57
C LEU A 949 1.21 12.70 -6.55
N VAL A 950 0.53 13.86 -6.51
CA VAL A 950 0.88 15.05 -7.31
C VAL A 950 1.81 15.97 -6.53
N GLY A 951 1.59 16.11 -5.22
CA GLY A 951 2.45 16.89 -4.36
C GLY A 951 2.18 16.68 -2.87
N GLU A 952 3.13 17.06 -2.02
CA GLU A 952 3.01 16.95 -0.56
C GLU A 952 3.55 18.22 0.12
N GLY A 953 3.02 18.53 1.30
CA GLY A 953 3.46 19.68 2.12
C GLY A 953 2.77 21.01 1.79
N MET A 954 1.83 21.01 0.84
CA MET A 954 1.06 22.20 0.43
C MET A 954 -0.41 21.98 0.76
N GLU A 955 -0.97 22.82 1.62
CA GLU A 955 -2.35 22.72 2.07
C GLU A 955 -3.31 22.93 0.90
N SER A 956 -4.34 22.09 0.82
CA SER A 956 -5.43 22.22 -0.16
C SER A 956 -6.78 22.26 0.55
N HIS A 957 -7.58 23.28 0.23
CA HIS A 957 -8.91 23.51 0.78
C HIS A 957 -9.87 23.93 -0.35
N LEU A 958 -11.11 23.44 -0.30
CA LEU A 958 -12.16 23.70 -1.31
C LEU A 958 -11.97 23.13 -2.71
N GLY A 959 -11.08 22.16 -2.85
CA GLY A 959 -10.84 21.45 -4.09
C GLY A 959 -9.62 22.00 -4.80
N ALA A 960 -8.66 21.13 -5.10
CA ALA A 960 -7.73 21.37 -6.19
C ALA A 960 -8.53 21.24 -7.48
N ARG A 961 -8.71 22.35 -8.18
CA ARG A 961 -9.53 22.45 -9.38
C ARG A 961 -8.69 22.18 -10.61
N THR A 962 -9.30 21.47 -11.54
CA THR A 962 -8.70 21.04 -12.80
C THR A 962 -8.93 22.10 -13.87
N VAL A 963 -7.90 22.40 -14.65
CA VAL A 963 -7.96 23.37 -15.76
C VAL A 963 -6.73 23.17 -16.65
N ASP A 964 -6.89 23.23 -17.97
CA ASP A 964 -5.75 23.36 -18.89
C ASP A 964 -5.29 24.83 -18.87
N LEU A 965 -4.26 25.15 -18.08
CA LEU A 965 -3.80 26.54 -17.94
C LEU A 965 -2.90 26.94 -19.12
N ASP A 966 -2.06 26.04 -19.64
CA ASP A 966 -1.09 26.37 -20.70
C ASP A 966 -1.55 26.00 -22.13
N GLY A 967 -2.76 25.44 -22.25
CA GLY A 967 -3.47 25.15 -23.48
C GLY A 967 -2.86 24.00 -24.26
N ASP A 968 -2.15 23.06 -23.64
CA ASP A 968 -1.50 21.95 -24.32
C ASP A 968 -2.36 20.69 -24.47
N GLY A 969 -3.49 20.66 -23.76
CA GLY A 969 -4.50 19.62 -23.82
C GLY A 969 -4.46 18.64 -22.66
N ASP A 970 -3.50 18.72 -21.74
CA ASP A 970 -3.61 18.06 -20.44
C ASP A 970 -4.18 19.00 -19.35
N LEU A 971 -4.66 18.41 -18.25
CA LEU A 971 -5.28 19.16 -17.17
C LEU A 971 -4.28 19.43 -16.04
N ASP A 972 -4.15 20.70 -15.65
CA ASP A 972 -3.39 21.16 -14.50
C ASP A 972 -4.25 21.22 -13.24
N LEU A 973 -3.59 21.31 -12.08
CA LEU A 973 -4.26 21.46 -10.79
C LEU A 973 -3.94 22.81 -10.16
N VAL A 974 -4.98 23.54 -9.74
CA VAL A 974 -4.86 24.79 -8.97
C VAL A 974 -5.55 24.64 -7.63
N SER A 975 -4.86 24.99 -6.55
CA SER A 975 -5.36 24.86 -5.19
C SER A 975 -5.12 26.11 -4.35
N ILE A 976 -6.05 26.35 -3.41
CA ILE A 976 -5.96 27.38 -2.39
C ILE A 976 -5.94 26.74 -1.00
N ALA A 977 -5.26 27.39 -0.07
CA ALA A 977 -5.15 26.96 1.33
C ALA A 977 -6.06 27.77 2.26
N TRP A 978 -6.41 27.23 3.42
CA TRP A 978 -7.23 27.92 4.42
C TRP A 978 -6.40 28.58 5.52
N ASP A 979 -5.38 27.88 6.03
CA ASP A 979 -4.43 28.41 7.01
C ASP A 979 -3.27 29.13 6.33
N ALA A 980 -2.67 28.51 5.30
CA ALA A 980 -1.62 29.10 4.46
C ALA A 980 -2.20 29.91 3.28
N PHE A 981 -3.31 30.62 3.52
CA PHE A 981 -4.14 31.26 2.50
C PHE A 981 -3.43 32.32 1.67
N GLU A 982 -2.25 32.80 2.09
CA GLU A 982 -1.46 33.75 1.32
C GLU A 982 -0.97 33.18 -0.01
N ALA A 983 -0.91 31.84 -0.14
CA ALA A 983 -0.45 31.16 -1.33
C ALA A 983 -1.60 30.60 -2.19
N ILE A 984 -1.39 30.69 -3.50
CA ILE A 984 -2.09 29.88 -4.51
C ILE A 984 -1.05 28.94 -5.12
N HIS A 985 -1.40 27.67 -5.23
CA HIS A 985 -0.54 26.60 -5.69
C HIS A 985 -1.02 26.08 -7.03
N VAL A 986 -0.08 25.87 -7.96
CA VAL A 986 -0.33 25.25 -9.27
C VAL A 986 0.61 24.07 -9.42
N TRP A 987 0.07 22.95 -9.87
CA TRP A 987 0.83 21.81 -10.36
C TRP A 987 0.49 21.68 -11.84
N ARG A 988 1.47 22.03 -12.67
CA ARG A 988 1.36 21.89 -14.11
C ARG A 988 1.61 20.43 -14.47
N ASN A 989 0.72 19.83 -15.25
CA ASN A 989 0.96 18.51 -15.82
C ASN A 989 1.92 18.67 -17.00
N ASP A 990 2.97 17.84 -17.05
CA ASP A 990 3.98 17.90 -18.12
C ASP A 990 3.94 16.61 -18.97
N ALA A 991 2.78 15.97 -19.00
CA ALA A 991 2.57 14.70 -19.68
C ALA A 991 2.52 14.90 -21.19
N VAL A 992 1.78 15.92 -21.63
CA VAL A 992 1.77 16.40 -23.00
C VAL A 992 2.85 17.48 -23.17
N GLY A 993 3.40 17.62 -24.36
CA GLY A 993 4.36 18.69 -24.64
C GLY A 993 4.09 19.33 -25.99
N LYS A 994 4.10 20.66 -26.04
CA LYS A 994 4.22 21.41 -27.29
C LYS A 994 5.68 21.35 -27.77
N ASP A 995 5.94 20.68 -28.88
CA ASP A 995 7.22 20.86 -29.60
C ASP A 995 7.28 22.31 -30.16
N ALA A 996 8.48 22.82 -30.46
CA ALA A 996 8.72 24.20 -30.90
C ALA A 996 7.97 24.66 -32.16
N ASP A 997 7.28 23.74 -32.85
CA ASP A 997 6.48 23.96 -34.05
C ASP A 997 4.95 23.91 -33.79
N GLY A 998 4.50 23.69 -32.55
CA GLY A 998 3.08 23.76 -32.17
C GLY A 998 2.23 22.52 -32.46
N ASP A 999 2.84 21.38 -32.83
CA ASP A 999 2.14 20.09 -32.94
C ASP A 999 2.18 19.33 -31.60
N GLN A 1000 1.04 18.75 -31.22
CA GLN A 1000 0.90 17.85 -30.07
C GLN A 1000 1.66 16.54 -30.32
N LYS A 1001 2.54 16.16 -29.40
CA LYS A 1001 2.96 14.77 -29.24
C LYS A 1001 2.69 14.34 -27.81
N ALA A 1002 1.93 13.25 -27.66
CA ALA A 1002 2.18 12.32 -26.57
C ALA A 1002 3.63 11.83 -26.76
N ARG A 1003 4.52 12.18 -25.83
CA ARG A 1003 5.94 11.79 -25.90
C ARG A 1003 6.17 10.44 -25.28
#